data_AF-A0A2T4I9Y9-F1
#
_entry.id   AF-A0A2T4I9Y9-F1
#
_cell.length_a   1.000
_cell.length_b   1.000
_cell.length_c   1.000
_cell.angle_alpha   90.00
_cell.angle_beta   90.00
_cell.angle_gamma   90.00
#
_symmetry.space_group_name_H-M   'P 1'
#
loop_
_entity.id
_entity.type
_entity.pdbx_description
1 polymer ?
#
loop_
_entity_poly.entity_id
_entity_poly.type
_entity_poly.pdbx_seq_one_letter_code
_entity_poly.pdbx_strand_id
1 'polypeptide(L)'
;MILVKKLLTWLSAITLVASSSVLAISCKTEQVKNKNSLFLTNFGDIKIDSKSLLEWNQKWNGISSNNQELINKTNNLLAAGILLAIRDNKLQLPSDTKDGWDPSINSQIKNLLGDKNSTDTATLYGLANKSLNDLKDNKYKNDAKGWQKHLQEMFPGVKKNLADLENAYKSNFILNDSSNSAFTKLKNLLMFNSTVADSMWQKGIQTTNLDWKTLTNNFANAYPGKKNLDELAKAIKDAFNKADSNWNDAKIVTFTNMVNGLGGINNQTSLGSNGKTESQQNDNLIITYSSPRDVKNKITSSNSGNNGNGEQWIKEILNKVSNDANSGSIAFAQWTKPLNYDSQKGPSKFINYDNQKPSSWTEIVKQIPALENGNLKTDPIRGEYGAISNSQKYAVNNYFNSEKPVVFSDLIFKFANNKTSSDVEKNLSLKTLIPTEGSGQDLTTKLIERFKGVKSVLQTYVNNDTVSSGNGSSETYTAGLSRFDTIFRGQDSKIKANNSRTETTDFKNWTEWDSKNDHHKINVNGKLLTLSDTTYSDTVKFSIYDFLTSNNSSNFWSWEDNKNGELQSDKFKKMLTDGGLTEDEANKIDSAISSTSDNKKINEEARLTIYNLAQLFKKINQKNGSNSGTGGSSSSGLSSTTDTNGTNNNSNIYTILDKDEGIIAFIDGDGLHITKIDGYKLIKNNNSQSVGATGNGQNQNNTDSIKQSAVLKQIRSLYSSSNSNVLVPYLINSMLDNNKNNTSVSSTSSSSSSSSTPTNNKWNWTDKDLSYSSAIKQLGVDINSLNKNIKNDYERFLVNISLIDNSKTKSFYNIDILSEVSKSIQSGNDSSLQANWMVELFSKILKKDKEKQPINLLSTIIATDNKTENNDEIEKIFLYQSRNLKVAGIRKFQQANQKWVTKVKENYKKYSSDISLDKKFIPDQSIDLNSKVEDGKKRYDNLLQSQVFNYNVKVQSPTSSGGSSSGIERGDS
;
A
#
# COMPACT_ATOMS: atom_id res chain seq x y z
N MET A 1 43.86 21.88 15.28
CA MET A 1 44.30 21.64 13.88
C MET A 1 44.52 20.16 13.51
N ILE A 2 45.19 19.33 14.33
CA ILE A 2 45.38 17.89 14.05
C ILE A 2 44.06 17.09 14.12
N LEU A 3 43.14 17.47 15.02
CA LEU A 3 41.77 16.90 15.12
C LEU A 3 40.94 17.16 13.85
N VAL A 4 40.91 18.40 13.36
CA VAL A 4 40.20 18.84 12.14
C VAL A 4 40.70 18.09 10.90
N LYS A 5 42.03 17.93 10.73
CA LYS A 5 42.60 17.18 9.60
C LYS A 5 42.19 15.69 9.61
N LYS A 6 42.12 15.07 10.80
CA LYS A 6 41.69 13.67 10.97
C LYS A 6 40.19 13.48 10.77
N LEU A 7 39.39 14.53 11.02
CA LEU A 7 37.96 14.54 10.76
C LEU A 7 37.64 14.83 9.27
N LEU A 8 38.47 15.59 8.57
CA LEU A 8 38.42 15.65 7.10
C LEU A 8 38.69 14.27 6.45
N THR A 9 39.57 13.46 7.04
CA THR A 9 39.77 12.06 6.63
C THR A 9 38.55 11.18 6.93
N TRP A 10 37.77 11.50 7.96
CA TRP A 10 36.48 10.85 8.28
C TRP A 10 35.44 11.09 7.16
N LEU A 11 35.36 12.31 6.62
CA LEU A 11 34.50 12.68 5.48
C LEU A 11 34.82 11.88 4.21
N SER A 12 36.09 11.62 3.92
CA SER A 12 36.53 10.89 2.72
C SER A 12 36.35 9.36 2.78
N ALA A 13 36.27 8.77 3.98
CA ALA A 13 36.12 7.32 4.12
C ALA A 13 34.64 6.88 4.11
N ILE A 14 33.74 7.70 4.67
CA ILE A 14 32.29 7.44 4.69
C ILE A 14 31.66 7.65 3.30
N THR A 15 32.19 8.56 2.48
CA THR A 15 31.74 8.79 1.09
C THR A 15 31.95 7.58 0.18
N LEU A 16 33.02 6.80 0.39
CA LEU A 16 33.37 5.64 -0.44
C LEU A 16 32.54 4.39 -0.13
N VAL A 17 32.11 4.20 1.13
CA VAL A 17 31.50 2.95 1.61
C VAL A 17 30.02 2.82 1.24
N ALA A 18 29.30 3.92 0.98
CA ALA A 18 27.91 3.88 0.52
C ALA A 18 27.77 3.46 -0.96
N SER A 19 28.87 3.41 -1.71
CA SER A 19 28.91 3.07 -3.13
C SER A 19 29.97 2.00 -3.39
N SER A 20 29.53 0.76 -3.51
CA SER A 20 30.26 -0.38 -4.10
C SER A 20 31.44 -1.02 -3.35
N SER A 21 31.56 -2.31 -3.65
CA SER A 21 32.65 -3.27 -3.44
C SER A 21 34.09 -2.72 -3.49
N VAL A 22 34.85 -3.10 -2.44
CA VAL A 22 36.32 -3.30 -2.33
C VAL A 22 37.23 -2.08 -2.57
N LEU A 23 38.03 -1.74 -1.54
CA LEU A 23 39.50 -1.65 -1.61
C LEU A 23 40.05 -1.85 -0.19
N ALA A 24 40.75 -2.97 0.02
CA ALA A 24 41.39 -3.31 1.28
C ALA A 24 42.66 -2.46 1.47
N ILE A 25 42.64 -1.53 2.44
CA ILE A 25 43.87 -0.92 2.96
C ILE A 25 44.18 -1.59 4.29
N SER A 26 45.18 -2.48 4.25
CA SER A 26 45.74 -3.15 5.41
C SER A 26 46.54 -2.14 6.26
N CYS A 27 45.94 -1.65 7.35
CA CYS A 27 46.70 -1.34 8.55
C CYS A 27 46.35 -2.39 9.61
N LYS A 28 47.37 -3.08 10.13
CA LYS A 28 47.20 -4.06 11.22
C LYS A 28 46.50 -3.37 12.39
N THR A 29 45.30 -3.80 12.73
CA THR A 29 44.58 -3.38 13.93
C THR A 29 45.23 -4.02 15.15
N GLU A 30 45.89 -3.22 15.99
CA GLU A 30 46.21 -3.62 17.37
C GLU A 30 44.90 -3.89 18.13
N GLN A 31 44.84 -5.01 18.84
CA GLN A 31 43.71 -5.36 19.69
C GLN A 31 43.65 -4.43 20.91
N VAL A 32 42.72 -3.47 20.91
CA VAL A 32 42.48 -2.62 22.07
C VAL A 32 41.60 -3.34 23.10
N LYS A 33 42.10 -3.41 24.33
CA LYS A 33 41.55 -4.15 25.50
C LYS A 33 40.18 -3.68 26.02
N ASN A 34 39.53 -2.65 25.48
CA ASN A 34 38.41 -1.93 26.14
C ASN A 34 37.08 -1.88 25.33
N LYS A 35 36.72 -2.92 24.54
CA LYS A 35 35.55 -2.87 23.61
C LYS A 35 34.21 -2.54 24.29
N ASN A 36 33.98 -3.03 25.51
CA ASN A 36 32.70 -2.86 26.20
C ASN A 36 32.67 -1.67 27.18
N SER A 37 33.80 -0.99 27.40
CA SER A 37 33.89 0.16 28.33
C SER A 37 34.05 1.51 27.63
N LEU A 38 34.06 1.56 26.30
CA LEU A 38 34.39 2.76 25.53
C LEU A 38 33.39 3.93 25.73
N PHE A 39 32.11 3.61 25.86
CA PHE A 39 31.04 4.59 26.10
C PHE A 39 30.53 4.56 27.55
N LEU A 40 31.39 4.09 28.46
CA LEU A 40 31.08 4.01 29.89
C LEU A 40 32.03 4.92 30.67
N THR A 41 31.53 5.55 31.73
CA THR A 41 32.38 6.20 32.73
C THR A 41 33.14 5.16 33.54
N ASN A 42 34.12 5.61 34.34
CA ASN A 42 34.80 4.76 35.32
C ASN A 42 33.85 4.20 36.41
N PHE A 43 32.63 4.72 36.54
CA PHE A 43 31.57 4.21 37.42
C PHE A 43 30.56 3.31 36.69
N GLY A 44 30.79 3.00 35.41
CA GLY A 44 29.92 2.14 34.62
C GLY A 44 28.67 2.83 34.05
N ASP A 45 28.56 4.16 34.14
CA ASP A 45 27.46 4.91 33.55
C ASP A 45 27.65 5.16 32.05
N ILE A 46 26.57 5.18 31.28
CA ILE A 46 26.62 5.55 29.86
C ILE A 46 27.10 7.01 29.73
N LYS A 47 28.16 7.22 28.96
CA LYS A 47 28.64 8.55 28.56
C LYS A 47 29.05 8.53 27.09
N ILE A 48 28.40 9.36 26.29
CA ILE A 48 28.73 9.57 24.88
C ILE A 48 29.48 10.90 24.81
N ASP A 49 30.79 10.86 24.56
CA ASP A 49 31.59 12.06 24.38
C ASP A 49 32.40 12.03 23.08
N SER A 50 32.82 13.22 22.64
CA SER A 50 33.55 13.39 21.37
C SER A 50 34.85 12.58 21.31
N LYS A 51 35.50 12.35 22.46
CA LYS A 51 36.75 11.60 22.54
C LYS A 51 36.50 10.12 22.33
N SER A 52 35.52 9.53 23.04
CA SER A 52 35.12 8.14 22.87
C SER A 52 34.61 7.86 21.45
N LEU A 53 33.87 8.79 20.84
CA LEU A 53 33.44 8.67 19.43
C LEU A 53 34.62 8.65 18.45
N LEU A 54 35.64 9.51 18.68
CA LEU A 54 36.84 9.54 17.85
C LEU A 54 37.69 8.28 18.01
N GLU A 55 37.91 7.83 19.26
CA GLU A 55 38.63 6.58 19.56
C GLU A 55 37.91 5.36 18.97
N TRP A 56 36.57 5.33 19.06
CA TRP A 56 35.75 4.33 18.42
C TRP A 56 35.96 4.32 16.91
N ASN A 57 35.91 5.48 16.24
CA ASN A 57 36.06 5.57 14.79
C ASN A 57 37.49 5.23 14.30
N GLN A 58 38.54 5.66 15.01
CA GLN A 58 39.93 5.30 14.70
C GLN A 58 40.13 3.77 14.69
N LYS A 59 39.45 3.05 15.57
CA LYS A 59 39.46 1.58 15.62
C LYS A 59 38.84 0.91 14.38
N TRP A 60 37.89 1.56 13.70
CA TRP A 60 37.22 1.02 12.52
C TRP A 60 37.87 1.41 11.19
N ASN A 61 38.96 2.19 11.26
CA ASN A 61 39.85 2.52 10.14
C ASN A 61 39.14 3.03 8.87
N GLY A 62 38.02 3.74 9.03
CA GLY A 62 37.23 4.32 7.93
C GLY A 62 36.57 3.31 6.97
N ILE A 63 36.98 2.03 6.99
CA ILE A 63 36.48 0.95 6.15
C ILE A 63 36.62 -0.34 6.98
N SER A 64 35.57 -0.66 7.73
CA SER A 64 35.48 -1.98 8.33
C SER A 64 34.95 -2.97 7.30
N SER A 65 35.38 -4.23 7.35
CA SER A 65 34.70 -5.33 6.64
C SER A 65 33.27 -5.57 7.15
N ASN A 66 32.81 -4.87 8.20
CA ASN A 66 31.52 -5.05 8.84
C ASN A 66 30.81 -3.72 9.13
N ASN A 67 30.43 -3.00 8.06
CA ASN A 67 29.70 -1.73 8.14
C ASN A 67 28.37 -1.82 8.91
N GLN A 68 27.81 -3.03 9.02
CA GLN A 68 26.60 -3.30 9.79
C GLN A 68 26.82 -3.14 11.31
N GLU A 69 27.94 -3.62 11.86
CA GLU A 69 28.25 -3.45 13.29
C GLU A 69 28.42 -1.97 13.66
N LEU A 70 28.98 -1.17 12.74
CA LEU A 70 29.13 0.28 12.91
C LEU A 70 27.77 0.98 12.99
N ILE A 71 26.87 0.74 12.04
CA ILE A 71 25.55 1.41 12.00
C ILE A 71 24.69 0.98 13.19
N ASN A 72 24.67 -0.32 13.52
CA ASN A 72 23.89 -0.83 14.65
C ASN A 72 24.32 -0.17 15.97
N LYS A 73 25.63 -0.03 16.20
CA LYS A 73 26.16 0.66 17.39
C LYS A 73 25.85 2.15 17.39
N THR A 74 25.93 2.79 16.23
CA THR A 74 25.56 4.20 16.07
C THR A 74 24.10 4.44 16.48
N ASN A 75 23.19 3.61 15.99
CA ASN A 75 21.76 3.69 16.32
C ASN A 75 21.50 3.41 17.81
N ASN A 76 22.16 2.41 18.39
CA ASN A 76 22.04 2.14 19.83
C ASN A 76 22.54 3.31 20.70
N LEU A 77 23.66 3.93 20.32
CA LEU A 77 24.20 5.09 21.03
C LEU A 77 23.24 6.28 20.96
N LEU A 78 22.73 6.59 19.77
CA LEU A 78 21.74 7.65 19.59
C LEU A 78 20.48 7.41 20.43
N ALA A 79 19.93 6.20 20.39
CA ALA A 79 18.72 5.85 21.15
C ALA A 79 18.95 5.97 22.68
N ALA A 80 20.06 5.45 23.20
CA ALA A 80 20.40 5.56 24.61
C ALA A 80 20.59 7.03 25.02
N GLY A 81 21.26 7.81 24.17
CA GLY A 81 21.46 9.24 24.36
C GLY A 81 20.16 10.04 24.42
N ILE A 82 19.23 9.77 23.50
CA ILE A 82 17.89 10.39 23.48
C ILE A 82 17.14 10.06 24.78
N LEU A 83 17.09 8.79 25.18
CA LEU A 83 16.39 8.37 26.39
C LEU A 83 16.98 8.99 27.67
N LEU A 84 18.32 9.07 27.77
CA LEU A 84 18.99 9.75 28.87
C LEU A 84 18.67 11.25 28.91
N ALA A 85 18.70 11.92 27.75
CA ALA A 85 18.41 13.33 27.67
C ALA A 85 16.93 13.65 27.99
N ILE A 86 15.99 12.76 27.66
CA ILE A 86 14.57 12.88 28.06
C ILE A 86 14.42 12.68 29.57
N ARG A 87 15.02 11.63 30.15
CA ARG A 87 14.99 11.37 31.60
C ARG A 87 15.55 12.55 32.39
N ASP A 88 16.67 13.11 31.92
CA ASP A 88 17.36 14.22 32.57
C ASP A 88 16.72 15.59 32.25
N ASN A 89 15.55 15.61 31.60
CA ASN A 89 14.82 16.82 31.17
C ASN A 89 15.62 17.78 30.26
N LYS A 90 16.70 17.29 29.61
CA LYS A 90 17.47 18.02 28.60
C LYS A 90 16.74 18.07 27.26
N LEU A 91 15.91 17.07 26.97
CA LEU A 91 15.00 17.02 25.83
C LEU A 91 13.55 16.94 26.31
N GLN A 92 12.71 17.87 25.82
CA GLN A 92 11.28 17.88 26.11
C GLN A 92 10.51 17.32 24.92
N LEU A 93 9.71 16.27 25.17
CA LEU A 93 8.84 15.69 24.15
C LEU A 93 7.66 16.65 23.83
N PRO A 94 7.20 16.72 22.57
CA PRO A 94 6.11 17.60 22.19
C PRO A 94 4.81 17.27 22.93
N SER A 95 4.03 18.29 23.24
CA SER A 95 2.72 18.15 23.91
C SER A 95 1.54 18.20 22.94
N ASP A 96 1.79 18.58 21.69
CA ASP A 96 0.80 18.63 20.62
C ASP A 96 1.07 17.56 19.54
N THR A 97 0.14 17.43 18.60
CA THR A 97 0.18 16.43 17.51
C THR A 97 0.86 16.96 16.24
N LYS A 98 1.64 18.04 16.34
CA LYS A 98 2.32 18.66 15.20
C LYS A 98 3.50 17.82 14.71
N ASP A 99 3.92 18.09 13.48
CA ASP A 99 5.08 17.47 12.80
C ASP A 99 5.09 15.93 12.76
N GLY A 100 3.95 15.33 13.09
CA GLY A 100 3.79 13.90 13.15
C GLY A 100 4.13 13.28 14.50
N TRP A 101 3.85 13.96 15.61
CA TRP A 101 3.94 13.39 16.95
C TRP A 101 2.58 12.95 17.51
N ASP A 102 2.58 12.00 18.45
CA ASP A 102 1.42 11.63 19.26
C ASP A 102 1.78 11.75 20.75
N PRO A 103 1.26 12.76 21.48
CA PRO A 103 1.57 12.95 22.90
C PRO A 103 1.20 11.76 23.80
N SER A 104 0.31 10.86 23.38
CA SER A 104 -0.09 9.69 24.18
C SER A 104 1.08 8.73 24.48
N ILE A 105 2.11 8.72 23.63
CA ILE A 105 3.30 7.88 23.79
C ILE A 105 4.35 8.49 24.74
N ASN A 106 4.21 9.78 25.11
CA ASN A 106 5.21 10.50 25.90
C ASN A 106 5.51 9.82 27.24
N SER A 107 4.47 9.33 27.92
CA SER A 107 4.63 8.62 29.19
C SER A 107 5.41 7.31 29.00
N GLN A 108 5.13 6.57 27.92
CA GLN A 108 5.82 5.33 27.61
C GLN A 108 7.30 5.57 27.31
N ILE A 109 7.64 6.63 26.56
CA ILE A 109 9.04 6.99 26.27
C ILE A 109 9.78 7.42 27.54
N LYS A 110 9.16 8.27 28.37
CA LYS A 110 9.77 8.75 29.62
C LYS A 110 10.07 7.59 30.57
N ASN A 111 9.19 6.59 30.63
CA ASN A 111 9.35 5.43 31.50
C ASN A 111 10.20 4.31 30.87
N LEU A 112 10.50 4.37 29.55
CA LEU A 112 11.14 3.26 28.82
C LEU A 112 12.50 2.88 29.39
N LEU A 113 13.29 3.87 29.81
CA LEU A 113 14.60 3.62 30.41
C LEU A 113 14.47 2.98 31.80
N GLY A 114 13.51 3.45 32.60
CA GLY A 114 13.31 3.07 34.00
C GLY A 114 14.40 3.58 34.94
N ASP A 115 14.20 3.33 36.23
CA ASP A 115 15.23 3.59 37.24
C ASP A 115 16.30 2.50 37.23
N LYS A 116 17.54 2.85 37.58
CA LYS A 116 18.69 1.91 37.59
C LYS A 116 18.45 0.64 38.41
N ASN A 117 17.60 0.73 39.44
CA ASN A 117 17.26 -0.36 40.35
C ASN A 117 15.86 -0.93 40.10
N SER A 118 15.20 -0.56 39.00
CA SER A 118 13.88 -1.06 38.63
C SER A 118 13.88 -2.59 38.53
N THR A 119 12.83 -3.22 39.05
CA THR A 119 12.52 -4.64 38.83
C THR A 119 11.48 -4.85 37.74
N ASP A 120 10.92 -3.76 37.20
CA ASP A 120 9.91 -3.80 36.15
C ASP A 120 10.55 -4.16 34.79
N THR A 121 10.29 -5.39 34.35
CA THR A 121 10.75 -5.91 33.05
C THR A 121 10.13 -5.21 31.83
N ALA A 122 9.19 -4.28 32.01
CA ALA A 122 8.77 -3.36 30.95
C ALA A 122 9.81 -2.26 30.66
N THR A 123 10.76 -2.02 31.58
CA THR A 123 11.81 -1.00 31.46
C THR A 123 13.16 -1.59 31.05
N LEU A 124 14.02 -0.78 30.42
CA LEU A 124 15.37 -1.20 30.00
C LEU A 124 16.26 -1.59 31.19
N TYR A 125 16.29 -0.78 32.25
CA TYR A 125 17.06 -1.13 33.45
C TYR A 125 16.48 -2.34 34.19
N GLY A 126 15.16 -2.55 34.19
CA GLY A 126 14.55 -3.75 34.76
C GLY A 126 14.93 -5.03 34.01
N LEU A 127 14.96 -4.99 32.68
CA LEU A 127 15.47 -6.10 31.86
C LEU A 127 16.96 -6.35 32.10
N ALA A 128 17.76 -5.29 32.19
CA ALA A 128 19.19 -5.39 32.48
C ALA A 128 19.45 -5.99 33.88
N ASN A 129 18.67 -5.60 34.88
CA ASN A 129 18.73 -6.16 36.24
C ASN A 129 18.35 -7.64 36.25
N LYS A 130 17.29 -8.01 35.53
CA LYS A 130 16.92 -9.42 35.36
C LYS A 130 18.04 -10.22 34.69
N SER A 131 18.56 -9.76 33.56
CA SER A 131 19.66 -10.43 32.85
C SER A 131 20.91 -10.60 33.72
N LEU A 132 21.24 -9.57 34.51
CA LEU A 132 22.36 -9.63 35.45
C LEU A 132 22.12 -10.68 36.55
N ASN A 133 20.96 -10.63 37.19
CA ASN A 133 20.60 -11.58 38.26
C ASN A 133 20.53 -13.01 37.72
N ASP A 134 19.92 -13.23 36.55
CA ASP A 134 19.86 -14.54 35.91
C ASP A 134 21.27 -15.09 35.64
N LEU A 135 22.20 -14.26 35.17
CA LEU A 135 23.58 -14.69 34.92
C LEU A 135 24.32 -15.00 36.24
N LYS A 136 24.12 -14.14 37.25
CA LYS A 136 24.73 -14.29 38.58
C LYS A 136 24.22 -15.53 39.30
N ASP A 137 22.92 -15.77 39.28
CA ASP A 137 22.25 -16.81 40.05
C ASP A 137 22.30 -18.18 39.36
N ASN A 138 22.48 -18.23 38.03
CA ASN A 138 22.59 -19.50 37.30
C ASN A 138 24.04 -19.92 37.04
N LYS A 139 24.91 -19.00 36.57
CA LYS A 139 26.27 -19.33 36.14
C LYS A 139 27.32 -19.11 37.22
N TYR A 140 27.14 -18.09 38.06
CA TYR A 140 28.10 -17.70 39.11
C TYR A 140 27.53 -17.89 40.51
N LYS A 141 26.56 -18.80 40.66
CA LYS A 141 25.92 -19.10 41.93
C LYS A 141 26.97 -19.47 42.96
N ASN A 142 27.03 -18.75 44.08
CA ASN A 142 28.01 -18.91 45.14
C ASN A 142 29.49 -18.66 44.73
N ASP A 143 29.75 -18.10 43.55
CA ASP A 143 31.09 -17.74 43.06
C ASP A 143 31.23 -16.23 42.88
N ALA A 144 31.17 -15.49 44.00
CA ALA A 144 31.27 -14.04 43.99
C ALA A 144 32.62 -13.52 43.44
N LYS A 145 33.71 -14.27 43.66
CA LYS A 145 35.03 -13.93 43.14
C LYS A 145 35.11 -14.13 41.62
N GLY A 146 34.56 -15.24 41.11
CA GLY A 146 34.47 -15.49 39.67
C GLY A 146 33.53 -14.53 38.96
N TRP A 147 32.42 -14.13 39.59
CA TRP A 147 31.53 -13.08 39.08
C TRP A 147 32.25 -11.73 38.93
N GLN A 148 32.93 -11.28 40.00
CA GLN A 148 33.67 -10.02 39.96
C GLN A 148 34.81 -10.08 38.94
N LYS A 149 35.53 -11.21 38.85
CA LYS A 149 36.59 -11.41 37.84
C LYS A 149 36.03 -11.35 36.43
N HIS A 150 34.91 -12.03 36.16
CA HIS A 150 34.25 -12.00 34.86
C HIS A 150 33.87 -10.57 34.44
N LEU A 151 33.29 -9.79 35.35
CA LEU A 151 32.96 -8.39 35.06
C LEU A 151 34.20 -7.50 34.87
N GLN A 152 35.27 -7.71 35.64
CA GLN A 152 36.54 -6.97 35.47
C GLN A 152 37.17 -7.24 34.11
N GLU A 153 37.13 -8.50 33.64
CA GLU A 153 37.59 -8.89 32.31
C GLU A 153 36.70 -8.29 31.21
N MET A 154 35.39 -8.20 31.46
CA MET A 154 34.43 -7.63 30.52
C MET A 154 34.53 -6.10 30.43
N PHE A 155 34.82 -5.42 31.55
CA PHE A 155 34.85 -3.95 31.68
C PHE A 155 36.16 -3.41 32.28
N PRO A 156 37.30 -3.59 31.59
CA PRO A 156 38.63 -3.23 32.11
C PRO A 156 38.85 -1.72 32.36
N GLY A 157 38.04 -0.85 31.75
CA GLY A 157 38.07 0.61 31.99
C GLY A 157 37.23 1.11 33.16
N VAL A 158 36.52 0.22 33.87
CA VAL A 158 35.63 0.55 34.99
C VAL A 158 36.32 0.26 36.31
N LYS A 159 35.98 1.03 37.36
CA LYS A 159 36.47 0.78 38.73
C LYS A 159 36.15 -0.65 39.14
N LYS A 160 37.14 -1.33 39.72
CA LYS A 160 37.09 -2.78 40.01
C LYS A 160 36.17 -3.18 41.17
N ASN A 161 35.38 -2.26 41.72
CA ASN A 161 34.39 -2.59 42.75
C ASN A 161 33.13 -3.17 42.09
N LEU A 162 32.43 -4.03 42.83
CA LEU A 162 31.33 -4.82 42.27
C LEU A 162 30.16 -3.95 41.79
N ALA A 163 29.83 -2.87 42.51
CA ALA A 163 28.69 -2.01 42.16
C ALA A 163 28.90 -1.28 40.83
N ASP A 164 30.08 -0.68 40.61
CA ASP A 164 30.41 0.01 39.35
C ASP A 164 30.47 -0.97 38.17
N LEU A 165 30.98 -2.19 38.41
CA LEU A 165 31.04 -3.26 37.40
C LEU A 165 29.66 -3.82 37.03
N GLU A 166 28.79 -4.03 38.03
CA GLU A 166 27.39 -4.45 37.79
C GLU A 166 26.61 -3.33 37.08
N ASN A 167 26.88 -2.06 37.40
CA ASN A 167 26.33 -0.91 36.67
C ASN A 167 26.82 -0.87 35.21
N ALA A 168 28.11 -1.14 34.98
CA ALA A 168 28.69 -1.25 33.64
C ALA A 168 28.04 -2.36 32.81
N TYR A 169 27.74 -3.51 33.43
CA TYR A 169 26.99 -4.59 32.78
C TYR A 169 25.62 -4.10 32.31
N LYS A 170 24.87 -3.42 33.19
CA LYS A 170 23.53 -2.90 32.86
C LYS A 170 23.58 -1.87 31.73
N SER A 171 24.53 -0.93 31.80
CA SER A 171 24.76 0.08 30.75
C SER A 171 25.14 -0.57 29.42
N ASN A 172 25.99 -1.59 29.45
CA ASN A 172 26.37 -2.34 28.25
C ASN A 172 25.19 -3.13 27.65
N PHE A 173 24.33 -3.71 28.49
CA PHE A 173 23.10 -4.36 28.04
C PHE A 173 22.21 -3.38 27.26
N ILE A 174 21.98 -2.19 27.81
CA ILE A 174 21.19 -1.13 27.16
C ILE A 174 21.80 -0.72 25.81
N LEU A 175 23.13 -0.66 25.71
CA LEU A 175 23.84 -0.24 24.51
C LEU A 175 23.99 -1.34 23.44
N ASN A 176 24.01 -2.62 23.82
CA ASN A 176 24.51 -3.67 22.94
C ASN A 176 23.67 -4.96 22.89
N ASP A 177 22.62 -5.12 23.71
CA ASP A 177 21.77 -6.32 23.63
C ASP A 177 21.06 -6.41 22.28
N SER A 178 21.07 -7.60 21.66
CA SER A 178 20.53 -7.77 20.30
C SER A 178 19.01 -7.62 20.23
N SER A 179 18.30 -7.91 21.34
CA SER A 179 16.83 -7.99 21.38
C SER A 179 16.21 -6.89 22.24
N ASN A 180 16.97 -6.31 23.16
CA ASN A 180 16.50 -5.39 24.19
C ASN A 180 17.36 -4.14 24.34
N SER A 181 18.19 -3.78 23.35
CA SER A 181 18.89 -2.49 23.37
C SER A 181 17.91 -1.30 23.39
N ALA A 182 18.45 -0.13 23.74
CA ALA A 182 17.73 1.14 23.66
C ALA A 182 17.10 1.38 22.28
N PHE A 183 17.83 1.09 21.19
CA PHE A 183 17.31 1.21 19.84
C PHE A 183 16.12 0.28 19.61
N THR A 184 16.26 -1.01 19.92
CA THR A 184 15.20 -1.98 19.65
C THR A 184 13.92 -1.62 20.41
N LYS A 185 14.03 -1.21 21.68
CA LYS A 185 12.86 -0.78 22.47
C LYS A 185 12.25 0.52 21.95
N LEU A 186 13.06 1.52 21.64
CA LEU A 186 12.56 2.81 21.12
C LEU A 186 11.93 2.64 19.73
N LYS A 187 12.53 1.83 18.86
CA LYS A 187 11.99 1.43 17.55
C LYS A 187 10.65 0.72 17.70
N ASN A 188 10.54 -0.28 18.58
CA ASN A 188 9.28 -1.02 18.78
C ASN A 188 8.14 -0.14 19.32
N LEU A 189 8.48 0.97 19.99
CA LEU A 189 7.52 1.94 20.47
C LEU A 189 7.11 2.96 19.40
N LEU A 190 8.05 3.42 18.57
CA LEU A 190 7.83 4.49 17.60
C LEU A 190 7.49 4.02 16.18
N MET A 191 7.88 2.80 15.82
CA MET A 191 7.88 2.33 14.44
C MET A 191 7.24 0.94 14.29
N PHE A 192 7.21 0.40 13.07
CA PHE A 192 6.78 -0.97 12.82
C PHE A 192 7.82 -1.98 13.33
N ASN A 193 7.31 -3.06 13.93
CA ASN A 193 8.09 -4.20 14.37
C ASN A 193 8.17 -5.26 13.25
N SER A 194 9.00 -6.29 13.42
CA SER A 194 9.24 -7.34 12.41
C SER A 194 7.97 -8.08 11.98
N THR A 195 6.95 -8.07 12.83
CA THR A 195 5.58 -8.39 12.44
C THR A 195 4.71 -7.16 12.68
N VAL A 196 3.77 -6.90 11.77
CA VAL A 196 2.69 -5.90 11.93
C VAL A 196 1.93 -6.16 13.25
N ALA A 197 1.82 -7.44 13.62
CA ALA A 197 1.18 -7.90 14.83
C ALA A 197 1.82 -7.40 16.13
N ASP A 198 3.14 -7.39 16.18
CA ASP A 198 3.93 -6.96 17.34
C ASP A 198 4.19 -5.45 17.36
N SER A 199 3.61 -4.69 16.42
CA SER A 199 3.77 -3.24 16.32
C SER A 199 2.79 -2.51 17.26
N MET A 200 3.21 -1.36 17.78
CA MET A 200 2.35 -0.47 18.56
C MET A 200 1.58 0.48 17.63
N TRP A 201 0.29 0.24 17.43
CA TRP A 201 -0.59 1.11 16.63
C TRP A 201 -1.44 2.01 17.52
N GLN A 202 -1.85 3.17 16.98
CA GLN A 202 -2.97 3.89 17.57
C GLN A 202 -4.24 3.05 17.38
N LYS A 203 -4.64 2.35 18.44
CA LYS A 203 -5.96 1.73 18.48
C LYS A 203 -6.98 2.82 18.83
N GLY A 204 -8.12 2.84 18.16
CA GLY A 204 -9.19 3.75 18.55
C GLY A 204 -10.04 3.20 19.68
N ILE A 205 -11.14 2.52 19.36
CA ILE A 205 -12.20 2.23 20.36
C ILE A 205 -12.17 0.79 20.85
N GLN A 206 -12.23 0.61 22.18
CA GLN A 206 -12.44 -0.69 22.83
C GLN A 206 -13.78 -1.27 22.41
N THR A 207 -13.81 -2.56 22.08
CA THR A 207 -15.05 -3.27 21.73
C THR A 207 -15.23 -4.51 22.60
N THR A 208 -16.48 -4.88 22.82
CA THR A 208 -16.86 -6.13 23.50
C THR A 208 -17.74 -6.96 22.59
N ASN A 209 -17.62 -8.29 22.67
CA ASN A 209 -18.53 -9.18 21.95
C ASN A 209 -19.97 -8.92 22.40
N LEU A 210 -20.88 -8.86 21.43
CA LEU A 210 -22.28 -8.63 21.69
C LEU A 210 -22.95 -9.93 22.13
N ASP A 211 -23.51 -9.92 23.34
CA ASP A 211 -24.45 -10.95 23.81
C ASP A 211 -25.78 -10.28 24.13
N TRP A 212 -26.76 -10.52 23.26
CA TRP A 212 -28.10 -9.94 23.37
C TRP A 212 -28.83 -10.34 24.64
N LYS A 213 -28.59 -11.55 25.17
CA LYS A 213 -29.23 -11.99 26.42
C LYS A 213 -28.72 -11.16 27.60
N THR A 214 -27.40 -10.99 27.71
CA THR A 214 -26.80 -10.15 28.74
C THR A 214 -27.21 -8.68 28.58
N LEU A 215 -27.24 -8.18 27.34
CA LEU A 215 -27.61 -6.79 27.05
C LEU A 215 -29.06 -6.48 27.46
N THR A 216 -30.01 -7.33 27.07
CA THR A 216 -31.44 -7.15 27.39
C THR A 216 -31.72 -7.30 28.89
N ASN A 217 -31.04 -8.23 29.57
CA ASN A 217 -31.10 -8.35 31.03
C ASN A 217 -30.59 -7.07 31.74
N ASN A 218 -29.44 -6.55 31.32
CA ASN A 218 -28.88 -5.32 31.90
C ASN A 218 -29.81 -4.11 31.65
N PHE A 219 -30.39 -4.02 30.46
CA PHE A 219 -31.36 -2.99 30.13
C PHE A 219 -32.64 -3.09 30.97
N ALA A 220 -33.20 -4.29 31.13
CA ALA A 220 -34.37 -4.55 31.96
C ALA A 220 -34.13 -4.17 33.43
N ASN A 221 -32.94 -4.51 33.97
CA ASN A 221 -32.54 -4.15 35.33
C ASN A 221 -32.36 -2.63 35.52
N ALA A 222 -31.94 -1.90 34.48
CA ALA A 222 -31.80 -0.45 34.53
C ALA A 222 -33.16 0.29 34.51
N TYR A 223 -34.19 -0.34 33.94
CA TYR A 223 -35.55 0.21 33.81
C TYR A 223 -36.63 -0.71 34.40
N PRO A 224 -36.62 -0.98 35.72
CA PRO A 224 -37.58 -1.87 36.34
C PRO A 224 -39.01 -1.27 36.34
N GLY A 225 -40.02 -2.14 36.20
CA GLY A 225 -41.42 -1.81 36.46
C GLY A 225 -42.11 -0.87 35.48
N LYS A 226 -41.63 -0.73 34.23
CA LYS A 226 -42.31 0.05 33.18
C LYS A 226 -43.43 -0.77 32.54
N LYS A 227 -44.64 -0.19 32.44
CA LYS A 227 -45.86 -0.94 32.06
C LYS A 227 -46.13 -0.96 30.56
N ASN A 228 -45.56 -0.03 29.80
CA ASN A 228 -45.72 0.06 28.36
C ASN A 228 -44.53 0.80 27.72
N LEU A 229 -44.48 0.77 26.39
CA LEU A 229 -43.42 1.36 25.58
C LEU A 229 -43.32 2.89 25.74
N ASP A 230 -44.44 3.58 25.98
CA ASP A 230 -44.49 5.05 26.13
C ASP A 230 -43.84 5.50 27.44
N GLU A 231 -44.17 4.84 28.55
CA GLU A 231 -43.55 5.06 29.86
C GLU A 231 -42.05 4.79 29.82
N LEU A 232 -41.63 3.74 29.10
CA LEU A 232 -40.21 3.40 28.93
C LEU A 232 -39.49 4.45 28.09
N ALA A 233 -40.04 4.86 26.95
CA ALA A 233 -39.44 5.86 26.06
C ALA A 233 -39.26 7.21 26.78
N LYS A 234 -40.26 7.64 27.57
CA LYS A 234 -40.16 8.84 28.39
C LYS A 234 -39.08 8.73 29.47
N ALA A 235 -39.00 7.59 30.15
CA ALA A 235 -37.97 7.35 31.17
C ALA A 235 -36.54 7.37 30.59
N ILE A 236 -36.35 6.83 29.39
CA ILE A 236 -35.06 6.88 28.67
C ILE A 236 -34.72 8.32 28.33
N LYS A 237 -35.65 9.06 27.71
CA LYS A 237 -35.45 10.47 27.35
C LYS A 237 -35.10 11.32 28.58
N ASP A 238 -35.81 11.13 29.68
CA ASP A 238 -35.53 11.85 30.93
C ASP A 238 -34.14 11.53 31.50
N ALA A 239 -33.68 10.27 31.39
CA ALA A 239 -32.32 9.89 31.78
C ALA A 239 -31.27 10.60 30.92
N PHE A 240 -31.45 10.68 29.59
CA PHE A 240 -30.52 11.40 28.70
C PHE A 240 -30.55 12.92 28.88
N ASN A 241 -31.71 13.50 29.21
CA ASN A 241 -31.82 14.93 29.55
C ASN A 241 -31.03 15.27 30.82
N LYS A 242 -30.95 14.34 31.78
CA LYS A 242 -30.20 14.50 33.04
C LYS A 242 -28.75 13.98 32.96
N ALA A 243 -28.30 13.50 31.80
CA ALA A 243 -27.02 12.80 31.65
C ALA A 243 -25.78 13.64 32.00
N ASP A 244 -25.85 14.98 31.94
CA ASP A 244 -24.69 15.86 32.14
C ASP A 244 -24.06 15.73 33.53
N SER A 245 -24.80 15.18 34.52
CA SER A 245 -24.29 14.92 35.87
C SER A 245 -23.63 13.55 36.05
N ASN A 246 -23.98 12.53 35.26
CA ASN A 246 -23.40 11.18 35.36
C ASN A 246 -23.61 10.38 34.07
N TRP A 247 -22.61 10.37 33.21
CA TRP A 247 -22.67 9.64 31.94
C TRP A 247 -22.51 8.11 32.07
N ASN A 248 -22.09 7.62 33.24
CA ASN A 248 -21.92 6.20 33.50
C ASN A 248 -23.17 5.56 34.15
N ASP A 249 -24.29 6.29 34.24
CA ASP A 249 -25.56 5.73 34.69
C ASP A 249 -25.95 4.51 33.83
N ALA A 250 -26.29 3.41 34.48
CA ALA A 250 -26.70 2.17 33.83
C ALA A 250 -27.84 2.39 32.83
N LYS A 251 -28.76 3.33 33.09
CA LYS A 251 -29.86 3.70 32.18
C LYS A 251 -29.38 4.26 30.84
N ILE A 252 -28.30 5.05 30.88
CA ILE A 252 -27.70 5.67 29.70
C ILE A 252 -26.86 4.63 28.94
N VAL A 253 -26.01 3.90 29.66
CA VAL A 253 -25.07 2.93 29.08
C VAL A 253 -25.83 1.78 28.40
N THR A 254 -26.84 1.19 29.05
CA THR A 254 -27.56 0.04 28.52
C THR A 254 -28.39 0.37 27.28
N PHE A 255 -29.06 1.54 27.24
CA PHE A 255 -29.77 1.98 26.03
C PHE A 255 -28.80 2.32 24.88
N THR A 256 -27.67 2.97 25.18
CA THR A 256 -26.63 3.25 24.16
C THR A 256 -26.07 1.95 23.58
N ASN A 257 -25.83 0.93 24.40
CA ASN A 257 -25.40 -0.39 23.94
C ASN A 257 -26.46 -1.04 23.04
N MET A 258 -27.75 -0.88 23.35
CA MET A 258 -28.83 -1.40 22.50
C MET A 258 -28.88 -0.70 21.14
N VAL A 259 -28.71 0.61 21.09
CA VAL A 259 -28.57 1.38 19.84
C VAL A 259 -27.39 0.86 19.02
N ASN A 260 -26.22 0.68 19.64
CA ASN A 260 -25.03 0.14 18.97
C ASN A 260 -25.22 -1.31 18.48
N GLY A 261 -25.92 -2.15 19.25
CA GLY A 261 -26.24 -3.53 18.86
C GLY A 261 -27.10 -3.63 17.60
N LEU A 262 -27.89 -2.60 17.30
CA LEU A 262 -28.76 -2.52 16.11
C LEU A 262 -28.11 -1.77 14.94
N GLY A 263 -26.81 -1.46 15.01
CA GLY A 263 -26.06 -0.80 13.95
C GLY A 263 -25.76 0.69 14.18
N GLY A 264 -26.05 1.23 15.37
CA GLY A 264 -25.75 2.61 15.74
C GLY A 264 -26.70 3.65 15.13
N ILE A 265 -26.30 4.93 15.15
CA ILE A 265 -27.09 6.04 14.62
C ILE A 265 -26.70 6.33 13.17
N ASN A 266 -27.63 6.04 12.24
CA ASN A 266 -27.46 6.36 10.83
C ASN A 266 -27.98 7.76 10.50
N ASN A 267 -27.09 8.62 9.99
CA ASN A 267 -27.37 10.02 9.65
C ASN A 267 -27.71 10.25 8.16
N GLN A 268 -28.08 9.21 7.40
CA GLN A 268 -28.54 9.43 6.03
C GLN A 268 -29.97 9.98 6.04
N THR A 269 -30.07 11.31 5.95
CA THR A 269 -31.30 12.02 5.60
C THR A 269 -31.73 11.62 4.19
N SER A 270 -32.99 11.19 4.02
CA SER A 270 -33.60 11.16 2.70
C SER A 270 -33.70 12.59 2.18
N LEU A 271 -32.84 12.96 1.24
CA LEU A 271 -33.02 14.17 0.45
C LEU A 271 -34.10 13.86 -0.59
N GLY A 272 -35.31 14.35 -0.33
CA GLY A 272 -36.43 14.22 -1.27
C GLY A 272 -37.81 14.33 -0.62
N SER A 273 -38.10 15.43 0.08
CA SER A 273 -39.49 15.81 0.35
C SER A 273 -39.97 16.69 -0.79
N ASN A 274 -40.65 16.10 -1.76
CA ASN A 274 -41.79 16.74 -2.40
C ASN A 274 -42.82 15.66 -2.74
N GLY A 275 -44.05 15.91 -2.30
CA GLY A 275 -45.06 14.90 -2.02
C GLY A 275 -45.29 13.87 -3.12
N LYS A 276 -45.11 12.60 -2.75
CA LYS A 276 -45.99 11.48 -3.06
C LYS A 276 -45.63 10.32 -2.15
N THR A 277 -46.62 9.85 -1.40
CA THR A 277 -46.60 8.71 -0.49
C THR A 277 -46.35 7.42 -1.25
N GLU A 278 -45.08 7.11 -1.51
CA GLU A 278 -44.61 5.73 -1.62
C GLU A 278 -43.32 5.60 -0.81
N SER A 279 -43.38 4.71 0.17
CA SER A 279 -42.28 4.33 1.06
C SER A 279 -41.11 3.78 0.23
N GLN A 280 -40.21 4.64 -0.26
CA GLN A 280 -38.91 4.19 -0.76
C GLN A 280 -38.13 3.60 0.42
N GLN A 281 -38.09 2.27 0.51
CA GLN A 281 -37.24 1.55 1.45
C GLN A 281 -35.79 1.96 1.18
N ASN A 282 -35.12 2.48 2.20
CA ASN A 282 -33.68 2.65 2.15
C ASN A 282 -33.05 1.25 2.28
N ASP A 283 -32.67 0.66 1.15
CA ASP A 283 -32.13 -0.70 1.08
C ASP A 283 -30.74 -0.86 1.71
N ASN A 284 -30.11 0.24 2.13
CA ASN A 284 -28.73 0.23 2.63
C ASN A 284 -28.67 0.60 4.11
N LEU A 285 -28.39 -0.39 4.96
CA LEU A 285 -27.92 -0.18 6.33
C LEU A 285 -26.39 -0.09 6.34
N ILE A 286 -25.85 0.85 7.12
CA ILE A 286 -24.42 0.97 7.42
C ILE A 286 -24.28 0.83 8.94
N ILE A 287 -23.34 0.02 9.42
CA ILE A 287 -23.07 -0.13 10.85
C ILE A 287 -22.15 1.00 11.33
N THR A 288 -22.52 1.67 12.42
CA THR A 288 -21.77 2.77 13.05
C THR A 288 -21.64 2.60 14.56
N TYR A 289 -20.71 3.33 15.18
CA TYR A 289 -20.56 3.40 16.65
C TYR A 289 -21.02 4.75 17.17
N SER A 290 -21.82 4.72 18.24
CA SER A 290 -22.43 5.90 18.85
C SER A 290 -22.10 5.97 20.34
N SER A 291 -21.64 7.14 20.79
CA SER A 291 -21.44 7.44 22.20
C SER A 291 -22.76 7.83 22.89
N PRO A 292 -22.81 7.83 24.23
CA PRO A 292 -23.94 8.38 24.97
C PRO A 292 -24.30 9.82 24.57
N ARG A 293 -23.29 10.64 24.24
CA ARG A 293 -23.50 12.01 23.75
C ARG A 293 -24.15 12.04 22.37
N ASP A 294 -23.76 11.14 21.48
CA ASP A 294 -24.38 11.04 20.15
C ASP A 294 -25.85 10.63 20.26
N VAL A 295 -26.17 9.69 21.15
CA VAL A 295 -27.54 9.26 21.45
C VAL A 295 -28.35 10.42 22.05
N LYS A 296 -27.79 11.16 23.01
CA LYS A 296 -28.43 12.37 23.56
C LYS A 296 -28.73 13.37 22.44
N ASN A 297 -27.73 13.65 21.60
CA ASN A 297 -27.88 14.58 20.48
C ASN A 297 -28.95 14.14 19.49
N LYS A 298 -29.09 12.83 19.22
CA LYS A 298 -30.16 12.32 18.37
C LYS A 298 -31.54 12.47 19.01
N ILE A 299 -31.66 12.19 20.31
CA ILE A 299 -32.91 12.38 21.08
C ILE A 299 -33.32 13.86 21.11
N THR A 300 -32.36 14.79 21.23
CA THR A 300 -32.64 16.23 21.31
C THR A 300 -32.86 16.88 19.94
N SER A 301 -32.08 16.53 18.92
CA SER A 301 -32.18 17.10 17.56
C SER A 301 -33.42 16.65 16.79
N SER A 302 -34.00 15.50 17.14
CA SER A 302 -35.28 15.03 16.59
C SER A 302 -36.48 15.92 16.99
N ASN A 303 -36.25 17.03 17.71
CA ASN A 303 -37.27 18.02 18.08
C ASN A 303 -37.30 19.26 17.17
N SER A 304 -36.44 19.39 16.15
CA SER A 304 -36.29 20.61 15.33
C SER A 304 -36.75 20.44 13.87
N GLY A 305 -37.96 19.91 13.65
CA GLY A 305 -38.57 19.80 12.33
C GLY A 305 -39.76 18.84 12.31
N ASN A 306 -40.71 19.06 11.39
CA ASN A 306 -42.11 18.60 11.35
C ASN A 306 -42.40 17.07 11.35
N ASN A 307 -41.54 16.20 11.88
CA ASN A 307 -41.81 14.76 12.10
C ASN A 307 -41.18 14.21 13.40
N GLY A 308 -41.72 14.62 14.55
CA GLY A 308 -41.98 13.72 15.69
C GLY A 308 -40.84 13.37 16.67
N ASN A 309 -40.79 14.14 17.77
CA ASN A 309 -40.38 13.84 19.15
C ASN A 309 -39.36 12.69 19.37
N GLY A 310 -38.20 12.95 19.99
CA GLY A 310 -37.17 11.94 20.30
C GLY A 310 -37.64 10.67 21.05
N GLU A 311 -38.83 10.68 21.65
CA GLU A 311 -39.51 9.48 22.15
C GLU A 311 -39.91 8.50 21.03
N GLN A 312 -40.40 8.98 19.88
CA GLN A 312 -40.74 8.13 18.72
C GLN A 312 -39.51 7.37 18.21
N TRP A 313 -38.37 8.06 18.08
CA TRP A 313 -37.11 7.40 17.72
C TRP A 313 -36.70 6.31 18.73
N ILE A 314 -36.86 6.57 20.04
CA ILE A 314 -36.61 5.55 21.07
C ILE A 314 -37.56 4.35 20.89
N LYS A 315 -38.85 4.57 20.62
CA LYS A 315 -39.83 3.51 20.37
C LYS A 315 -39.47 2.68 19.14
N GLU A 316 -39.04 3.33 18.04
CA GLU A 316 -38.55 2.65 16.83
C GLU A 316 -37.38 1.73 17.13
N ILE A 317 -36.41 2.19 17.93
CA ILE A 317 -35.26 1.37 18.35
C ILE A 317 -35.70 0.16 19.17
N LEU A 318 -36.60 0.35 20.13
CA LEU A 318 -37.08 -0.72 21.01
C LEU A 318 -37.92 -1.76 20.24
N ASN A 319 -38.76 -1.33 19.29
CA ASN A 319 -39.56 -2.22 18.44
C ASN A 319 -38.70 -3.10 17.52
N LYS A 320 -37.49 -2.66 17.14
CA LYS A 320 -36.52 -3.50 16.42
C LYS A 320 -35.96 -4.63 17.27
N VAL A 321 -36.02 -4.54 18.59
CA VAL A 321 -35.58 -5.61 19.50
C VAL A 321 -36.72 -6.58 19.78
N SER A 322 -37.94 -6.09 20.00
CA SER A 322 -39.11 -6.93 20.21
C SER A 322 -40.42 -6.25 19.82
N ASN A 323 -41.30 -7.01 19.15
CA ASN A 323 -42.68 -6.60 18.85
C ASN A 323 -43.59 -6.67 20.09
N ASP A 324 -43.19 -7.45 21.11
CA ASP A 324 -43.94 -7.66 22.36
C ASP A 324 -43.78 -6.48 23.34
N ALA A 325 -42.98 -5.47 22.98
CA ALA A 325 -42.84 -4.24 23.75
C ALA A 325 -44.19 -3.49 23.92
N ASN A 326 -45.17 -3.81 23.07
CA ASN A 326 -46.52 -3.23 23.08
C ASN A 326 -47.48 -3.90 24.07
N SER A 327 -47.21 -5.14 24.50
CA SER A 327 -48.07 -5.91 25.44
C SER A 327 -47.42 -5.98 26.81
N GLY A 328 -47.78 -5.03 27.67
CA GLY A 328 -47.18 -4.72 28.98
C GLY A 328 -47.14 -5.79 30.08
N SER A 329 -46.91 -7.07 29.77
CA SER A 329 -46.89 -8.15 30.77
C SER A 329 -45.78 -9.18 30.62
N ILE A 330 -44.83 -9.02 29.68
CA ILE A 330 -43.61 -9.83 29.67
C ILE A 330 -42.43 -8.93 30.01
N ALA A 331 -41.81 -9.16 31.17
CA ALA A 331 -40.66 -8.41 31.64
C ALA A 331 -39.62 -8.31 30.53
N PHE A 332 -39.12 -7.09 30.26
CA PHE A 332 -38.08 -6.79 29.25
C PHE A 332 -36.89 -7.77 29.27
N ALA A 333 -36.66 -8.47 30.39
CA ALA A 333 -35.72 -9.57 30.58
C ALA A 333 -35.93 -10.81 29.67
N GLN A 334 -37.10 -10.96 29.01
CA GLN A 334 -37.39 -12.08 28.10
C GLN A 334 -37.26 -11.73 26.61
N TRP A 335 -36.69 -10.56 26.26
CA TRP A 335 -36.41 -10.18 24.88
C TRP A 335 -35.25 -11.01 24.29
N THR A 336 -35.51 -12.27 23.94
CA THR A 336 -34.45 -13.26 23.62
C THR A 336 -34.30 -13.63 22.15
N LYS A 337 -35.19 -13.17 21.24
CA LYS A 337 -35.04 -12.97 19.77
C LYS A 337 -36.37 -13.19 19.04
N PRO A 338 -37.02 -12.15 18.49
CA PRO A 338 -38.07 -12.31 17.49
C PRO A 338 -37.52 -12.23 16.05
N LEU A 339 -38.14 -13.00 15.15
CA LEU A 339 -38.00 -12.93 13.69
C LEU A 339 -38.69 -11.67 13.16
N ASN A 340 -38.08 -10.51 13.38
CA ASN A 340 -38.70 -9.21 13.09
C ASN A 340 -38.01 -8.41 11.99
N TYR A 341 -36.98 -8.95 11.34
CA TYR A 341 -36.26 -8.20 10.31
C TYR A 341 -37.16 -7.89 9.12
N ASP A 342 -37.78 -8.91 8.52
CA ASP A 342 -38.64 -8.75 7.34
C ASP A 342 -39.98 -8.07 7.68
N SER A 343 -40.58 -8.41 8.83
CA SER A 343 -41.86 -7.83 9.25
C SER A 343 -41.76 -6.35 9.63
N GLN A 344 -40.58 -5.87 10.04
CA GLN A 344 -40.30 -4.44 10.31
C GLN A 344 -39.62 -3.73 9.12
N LYS A 345 -39.74 -4.29 7.91
CA LYS A 345 -39.16 -3.71 6.67
C LYS A 345 -37.66 -3.44 6.78
N GLY A 346 -36.91 -4.39 7.37
CA GLY A 346 -35.45 -4.38 7.35
C GLY A 346 -34.90 -4.20 5.94
N PRO A 347 -33.73 -3.56 5.78
CA PRO A 347 -33.15 -3.31 4.46
C PRO A 347 -33.00 -4.61 3.65
N SER A 348 -33.72 -4.67 2.53
CA SER A 348 -33.91 -5.90 1.77
C SER A 348 -32.61 -6.49 1.20
N LYS A 349 -31.61 -5.64 1.01
CA LYS A 349 -30.30 -5.97 0.42
C LYS A 349 -29.21 -6.22 1.45
N PHE A 350 -29.47 -6.05 2.75
CA PHE A 350 -28.45 -6.21 3.78
C PHE A 350 -28.05 -7.69 3.94
N ILE A 351 -26.75 -7.95 3.86
CA ILE A 351 -26.15 -9.25 4.13
C ILE A 351 -25.20 -9.13 5.33
N ASN A 352 -25.31 -10.03 6.30
CA ASN A 352 -24.48 -10.02 7.50
C ASN A 352 -23.08 -10.63 7.26
N TYR A 353 -22.28 -10.70 8.34
CA TYR A 353 -20.93 -11.26 8.31
C TYR A 353 -20.87 -12.76 7.96
N ASP A 354 -22.00 -13.48 8.07
CA ASP A 354 -22.14 -14.88 7.66
C ASP A 354 -22.64 -15.02 6.22
N ASN A 355 -22.62 -13.95 5.43
CA ASN A 355 -23.08 -13.92 4.04
C ASN A 355 -24.56 -14.38 3.90
N GLN A 356 -25.40 -14.04 4.88
CA GLN A 356 -26.82 -14.38 4.91
C GLN A 356 -27.68 -13.12 5.14
N LYS A 357 -28.91 -13.15 4.62
CA LYS A 357 -29.92 -12.14 4.97
C LYS A 357 -30.33 -12.36 6.43
N PRO A 358 -30.25 -11.35 7.32
CA PRO A 358 -30.63 -11.50 8.71
C PRO A 358 -32.10 -11.90 8.88
N SER A 359 -32.37 -12.74 9.87
CA SER A 359 -33.73 -13.07 10.29
C SER A 359 -34.23 -12.13 11.41
N SER A 360 -33.29 -11.50 12.13
CA SER A 360 -33.54 -10.55 13.22
C SER A 360 -32.56 -9.37 13.15
N TRP A 361 -32.99 -8.19 13.63
CA TRP A 361 -32.09 -7.03 13.77
C TRP A 361 -30.90 -7.29 14.71
N THR A 362 -31.02 -8.29 15.57
CA THR A 362 -29.97 -8.71 16.51
C THR A 362 -28.79 -9.43 15.83
N GLU A 363 -28.93 -9.84 14.57
CA GLU A 363 -27.92 -10.60 13.80
C GLU A 363 -27.02 -9.72 12.93
N ILE A 364 -27.17 -8.39 13.05
CA ILE A 364 -26.47 -7.40 12.22
C ILE A 364 -25.07 -7.11 12.76
N VAL A 365 -24.91 -7.05 14.08
CA VAL A 365 -23.69 -6.60 14.76
C VAL A 365 -23.12 -7.72 15.63
N LYS A 366 -21.80 -7.96 15.54
CA LYS A 366 -21.09 -8.97 16.34
C LYS A 366 -20.39 -8.38 17.58
N GLN A 367 -19.98 -7.11 17.51
CA GLN A 367 -19.27 -6.40 18.58
C GLN A 367 -19.79 -4.98 18.72
N ILE A 368 -19.88 -4.48 19.97
CA ILE A 368 -20.28 -3.10 20.28
C ILE A 368 -19.14 -2.35 20.96
N PRO A 369 -19.08 -1.01 20.88
CA PRO A 369 -18.05 -0.24 21.54
C PRO A 369 -18.27 -0.20 23.07
N ALA A 370 -17.17 -0.22 23.82
CA ALA A 370 -17.20 0.08 25.25
C ALA A 370 -17.35 1.59 25.46
N LEU A 371 -18.03 1.97 26.54
CA LEU A 371 -18.42 3.35 26.84
C LEU A 371 -17.74 3.81 28.13
N GLU A 372 -17.31 5.07 28.18
CA GLU A 372 -16.70 5.68 29.36
C GLU A 372 -16.94 7.19 29.40
N ASN A 373 -17.49 7.70 30.49
CA ASN A 373 -17.65 9.14 30.76
C ASN A 373 -18.35 9.92 29.62
N GLY A 374 -19.34 9.29 28.99
CA GLY A 374 -20.15 9.88 27.93
C GLY A 374 -19.54 9.80 26.54
N ASN A 375 -18.35 9.20 26.42
CA ASN A 375 -17.63 8.97 25.18
C ASN A 375 -17.46 7.47 24.92
N LEU A 376 -16.92 7.16 23.74
CA LEU A 376 -16.41 5.83 23.42
C LEU A 376 -15.08 5.62 24.15
N LYS A 377 -14.91 4.47 24.79
CA LYS A 377 -13.69 4.15 25.53
C LYS A 377 -12.56 3.84 24.56
N THR A 378 -11.42 4.50 24.73
CA THR A 378 -10.26 4.31 23.84
C THR A 378 -9.45 3.07 24.23
N ASP A 379 -9.00 2.32 23.23
CA ASP A 379 -8.11 1.17 23.39
C ASP A 379 -6.72 1.65 23.85
N PRO A 380 -6.06 0.96 24.80
CA PRO A 380 -4.64 1.18 25.05
C PRO A 380 -3.82 0.68 23.83
N ILE A 381 -2.74 1.39 23.49
CA ILE A 381 -1.81 1.03 22.41
C ILE A 381 -1.34 -0.43 22.59
N ARG A 382 -1.64 -1.36 21.64
CA ARG A 382 -1.03 -2.72 21.53
C ARG A 382 -1.52 -3.64 20.36
N GLY A 383 -0.89 -3.66 19.17
CA GLY A 383 -1.13 -4.64 18.07
C GLY A 383 -2.57 -4.68 17.49
N GLU A 384 -3.00 -5.44 16.48
CA GLU A 384 -2.42 -6.15 15.33
C GLU A 384 -2.82 -5.42 14.01
N TYR A 385 -3.79 -4.51 14.08
CA TYR A 385 -4.31 -3.66 13.00
C TYR A 385 -4.86 -2.37 13.63
N GLY A 386 -4.42 -1.20 13.17
CA GLY A 386 -4.79 0.12 13.72
C GLY A 386 -4.48 1.26 12.74
N ALA A 387 -4.88 2.49 13.07
CA ALA A 387 -4.46 3.65 12.29
C ALA A 387 -2.95 3.84 12.46
N ILE A 388 -2.25 4.15 11.37
CA ILE A 388 -0.80 4.33 11.43
C ILE A 388 -0.53 5.56 12.30
N SER A 389 0.35 5.42 13.28
CA SER A 389 0.80 6.57 14.06
C SER A 389 1.56 7.53 13.15
N ASN A 390 1.74 8.76 13.59
CA ASN A 390 2.46 9.72 12.76
C ASN A 390 3.98 9.41 12.63
N SER A 391 4.60 8.79 13.64
CA SER A 391 5.99 8.31 13.54
C SER A 391 6.11 7.12 12.60
N GLN A 392 5.11 6.24 12.58
CA GLN A 392 4.97 5.17 11.60
C GLN A 392 4.77 5.72 10.18
N LYS A 393 3.91 6.74 10.02
CA LYS A 393 3.76 7.48 8.76
C LYS A 393 5.09 8.07 8.28
N TYR A 394 5.92 8.58 9.19
CA TYR A 394 7.26 9.05 8.81
C TYR A 394 8.12 7.93 8.19
N ALA A 395 8.09 6.73 8.76
CA ALA A 395 8.78 5.57 8.18
C ALA A 395 8.22 5.19 6.81
N VAL A 396 6.89 5.20 6.64
CA VAL A 396 6.23 4.98 5.33
C VAL A 396 6.71 6.02 4.32
N ASN A 397 6.59 7.32 4.63
CA ASN A 397 7.01 8.39 3.73
C ASN A 397 8.48 8.22 3.29
N ASN A 398 9.36 7.88 4.23
CA ASN A 398 10.78 7.68 3.91
C ASN A 398 10.99 6.51 2.96
N TYR A 399 10.32 5.38 3.20
CA TYR A 399 10.37 4.22 2.32
C TYR A 399 9.85 4.57 0.91
N PHE A 400 8.73 5.30 0.80
CA PHE A 400 8.22 5.73 -0.50
C PHE A 400 9.20 6.64 -1.26
N ASN A 401 9.90 7.53 -0.56
CA ASN A 401 10.90 8.40 -1.18
C ASN A 401 12.13 7.64 -1.68
N SER A 402 12.61 6.64 -0.93
CA SER A 402 13.84 5.90 -1.25
C SER A 402 13.62 4.73 -2.20
N GLU A 403 12.50 4.02 -2.07
CA GLU A 403 12.21 2.77 -2.76
C GLU A 403 11.15 2.89 -3.87
N LYS A 404 10.37 3.98 -3.88
CA LYS A 404 9.32 4.26 -4.88
C LYS A 404 8.44 3.03 -5.22
N PRO A 405 7.78 2.42 -4.22
CA PRO A 405 7.12 1.12 -4.38
C PRO A 405 5.94 1.17 -5.37
N VAL A 406 5.87 0.17 -6.24
CA VAL A 406 4.79 -0.03 -7.22
C VAL A 406 4.18 -1.43 -7.10
N VAL A 407 2.85 -1.50 -7.14
CA VAL A 407 2.11 -2.76 -7.28
C VAL A 407 1.59 -2.88 -8.71
N PHE A 408 1.66 -4.09 -9.25
CA PHE A 408 1.15 -4.38 -10.58
C PHE A 408 0.63 -5.81 -10.69
N SER A 409 -0.34 -6.00 -11.57
CA SER A 409 -0.88 -7.30 -11.94
C SER A 409 -0.40 -7.65 -13.35
N ASP A 410 0.10 -8.87 -13.52
CA ASP A 410 0.77 -9.26 -14.77
C ASP A 410 0.18 -10.54 -15.36
N LEU A 411 -0.21 -10.47 -16.62
CA LEU A 411 -0.64 -11.60 -17.41
C LEU A 411 0.41 -11.88 -18.49
N ILE A 412 0.95 -13.09 -18.48
CA ILE A 412 2.01 -13.49 -19.40
C ILE A 412 1.47 -14.53 -20.38
N PHE A 413 1.49 -14.24 -21.67
CA PHE A 413 1.33 -15.24 -22.71
C PHE A 413 2.68 -15.91 -22.97
N LYS A 414 2.81 -17.17 -22.56
CA LYS A 414 4.05 -17.96 -22.67
C LYS A 414 4.47 -18.07 -24.13
N PHE A 415 5.76 -18.12 -24.43
CA PHE A 415 6.22 -18.39 -25.79
C PHE A 415 5.65 -19.70 -26.36
N ALA A 416 5.45 -19.72 -27.68
CA ALA A 416 5.20 -20.94 -28.43
C ALA A 416 6.52 -21.72 -28.62
N ASN A 417 6.41 -23.03 -28.85
CA ASN A 417 7.53 -23.89 -29.24
C ASN A 417 8.69 -23.94 -28.21
N ASN A 418 8.39 -23.89 -26.90
CA ASN A 418 9.34 -24.08 -25.79
C ASN A 418 10.56 -23.13 -25.77
N LYS A 419 10.40 -21.88 -26.22
CA LYS A 419 11.48 -20.87 -26.18
C LYS A 419 11.82 -20.44 -24.73
N THR A 420 13.09 -20.11 -24.53
CA THR A 420 13.68 -19.67 -23.25
C THR A 420 14.09 -18.19 -23.30
N SER A 421 14.44 -17.61 -22.15
CA SER A 421 14.98 -16.24 -22.08
C SER A 421 16.26 -16.06 -22.91
N SER A 422 17.08 -17.11 -23.05
CA SER A 422 18.28 -17.10 -23.91
C SER A 422 17.94 -16.96 -25.40
N ASP A 423 16.77 -17.48 -25.82
CA ASP A 423 16.31 -17.36 -27.20
C ASP A 423 15.87 -15.93 -27.51
N VAL A 424 15.17 -15.30 -26.57
CA VAL A 424 14.72 -13.89 -26.69
C VAL A 424 15.92 -12.95 -26.81
N GLU A 425 16.98 -13.15 -26.03
CA GLU A 425 18.21 -12.33 -26.11
C GLU A 425 18.92 -12.41 -27.47
N LYS A 426 18.73 -13.52 -28.21
CA LYS A 426 19.34 -13.75 -29.52
C LYS A 426 18.51 -13.21 -30.67
N ASN A 427 17.23 -13.58 -30.68
CA ASN A 427 16.30 -13.28 -31.77
C ASN A 427 14.87 -13.32 -31.23
N LEU A 428 14.21 -12.17 -31.30
CA LEU A 428 12.82 -11.99 -30.94
C LEU A 428 12.01 -11.69 -32.22
N SER A 429 11.52 -12.74 -32.87
CA SER A 429 10.58 -12.65 -33.99
C SER A 429 9.19 -13.19 -33.62
N LEU A 430 8.19 -12.97 -34.48
CA LEU A 430 6.80 -13.40 -34.25
C LEU A 430 6.68 -14.93 -34.10
N LYS A 431 7.66 -15.69 -34.64
CA LYS A 431 7.79 -17.15 -34.47
C LYS A 431 7.88 -17.59 -33.00
N THR A 432 8.28 -16.69 -32.09
CA THR A 432 8.32 -16.98 -30.66
C THR A 432 6.93 -17.03 -30.02
N LEU A 433 5.90 -16.41 -30.64
CA LEU A 433 4.54 -16.36 -30.08
C LEU A 433 3.52 -17.20 -30.86
N ILE A 434 3.84 -17.59 -32.08
CA ILE A 434 2.98 -18.40 -32.96
C ILE A 434 3.49 -19.84 -33.04
N PRO A 435 2.63 -20.85 -32.81
CA PRO A 435 2.94 -22.25 -33.10
C PRO A 435 3.33 -22.45 -34.56
N THR A 436 4.50 -23.05 -34.79
CA THR A 436 4.99 -23.38 -36.15
C THR A 436 5.15 -24.88 -36.37
N GLU A 437 4.98 -25.68 -35.32
CA GLU A 437 5.10 -27.15 -35.35
C GLU A 437 3.73 -27.83 -35.55
N GLY A 438 3.69 -28.81 -36.45
CA GLY A 438 2.47 -29.54 -36.85
C GLY A 438 1.98 -29.17 -38.26
N SER A 439 0.86 -29.77 -38.69
CA SER A 439 0.20 -29.48 -39.96
C SER A 439 -1.30 -29.80 -39.92
N GLY A 440 -2.06 -29.27 -40.87
CA GLY A 440 -3.49 -29.55 -41.01
C GLY A 440 -4.31 -29.24 -39.75
N GLN A 441 -5.15 -30.20 -39.34
CA GLN A 441 -6.10 -30.03 -38.24
C GLN A 441 -5.42 -29.85 -36.86
N ASP A 442 -4.25 -30.46 -36.65
CA ASP A 442 -3.48 -30.32 -35.40
C ASP A 442 -3.00 -28.87 -35.21
N LEU A 443 -2.38 -28.31 -36.24
CA LEU A 443 -1.94 -26.91 -36.24
C LEU A 443 -3.13 -25.95 -36.11
N THR A 444 -4.24 -26.24 -36.81
CA THR A 444 -5.49 -25.45 -36.71
C THR A 444 -5.99 -25.38 -35.27
N THR A 445 -6.04 -26.53 -34.58
CA THR A 445 -6.51 -26.63 -33.20
C THR A 445 -5.61 -25.82 -32.26
N LYS A 446 -4.29 -26.00 -32.36
CA LYS A 446 -3.30 -25.25 -31.56
C LYS A 446 -3.40 -23.73 -31.75
N LEU A 447 -3.58 -23.27 -32.99
CA LEU A 447 -3.72 -21.84 -33.30
C LEU A 447 -5.01 -21.27 -32.70
N ILE A 448 -6.15 -21.94 -32.92
CA ILE A 448 -7.46 -21.49 -32.43
C ILE A 448 -7.49 -21.49 -30.91
N GLU A 449 -7.05 -22.58 -30.25
CA GLU A 449 -7.05 -22.68 -28.79
C GLU A 449 -6.20 -21.56 -28.17
N ARG A 450 -4.99 -21.33 -28.67
CA ARG A 450 -4.10 -20.31 -28.12
C ARG A 450 -4.61 -18.88 -28.33
N PHE A 451 -5.07 -18.54 -29.54
CA PHE A 451 -5.38 -17.14 -29.87
C PHE A 451 -6.76 -16.67 -29.40
N LYS A 452 -7.68 -17.56 -29.04
CA LYS A 452 -8.95 -17.18 -28.40
C LYS A 452 -8.76 -16.39 -27.10
N GLY A 453 -7.85 -16.84 -26.23
CA GLY A 453 -7.54 -16.13 -24.98
C GLY A 453 -6.86 -14.79 -25.22
N VAL A 454 -5.90 -14.76 -26.15
CA VAL A 454 -5.18 -13.53 -26.55
C VAL A 454 -6.15 -12.46 -27.04
N LYS A 455 -7.07 -12.83 -27.94
CA LYS A 455 -8.15 -11.94 -28.41
C LYS A 455 -8.97 -11.42 -27.25
N SER A 456 -9.47 -12.33 -26.41
CA SER A 456 -10.33 -11.96 -25.28
C SER A 456 -9.65 -10.89 -24.42
N VAL A 457 -8.37 -11.09 -24.07
CA VAL A 457 -7.60 -10.15 -23.26
C VAL A 457 -7.42 -8.81 -23.97
N LEU A 458 -6.82 -8.81 -25.16
CA LEU A 458 -6.44 -7.58 -25.86
C LEU A 458 -7.66 -6.76 -26.34
N GLN A 459 -8.74 -7.43 -26.76
CA GLN A 459 -9.94 -6.77 -27.26
C GLN A 459 -10.94 -6.43 -26.14
N THR A 460 -10.99 -7.20 -25.05
CA THR A 460 -12.09 -7.08 -24.08
C THR A 460 -11.62 -6.67 -22.69
N TYR A 461 -10.60 -7.34 -22.14
CA TYR A 461 -10.14 -7.08 -20.76
C TYR A 461 -9.27 -5.83 -20.64
N VAL A 462 -8.50 -5.50 -21.67
CA VAL A 462 -7.67 -4.29 -21.73
C VAL A 462 -8.52 -3.02 -21.85
N ASN A 463 -9.71 -3.12 -22.45
CA ASN A 463 -10.58 -1.99 -22.71
C ASN A 463 -11.29 -1.45 -21.45
N ASN A 464 -11.65 -0.18 -21.51
CA ASN A 464 -12.41 0.49 -20.46
C ASN A 464 -13.92 0.42 -20.64
N ASP A 465 -14.63 0.46 -19.51
CA ASP A 465 -16.05 0.76 -19.50
C ASP A 465 -16.25 2.20 -19.97
N THR A 466 -17.03 2.39 -21.04
CA THR A 466 -17.34 3.73 -21.55
C THR A 466 -18.34 4.40 -20.61
N VAL A 467 -17.95 5.55 -20.05
CA VAL A 467 -18.84 6.42 -19.28
C VAL A 467 -19.85 7.02 -20.25
N SER A 468 -21.14 6.84 -19.99
CA SER A 468 -22.18 7.59 -20.70
C SER A 468 -22.09 9.06 -20.27
N SER A 469 -21.34 9.83 -21.03
CA SER A 469 -21.16 11.27 -20.84
C SER A 469 -22.49 12.00 -21.06
N GLY A 470 -23.11 12.41 -19.96
CA GLY A 470 -24.27 13.29 -19.95
C GLY A 470 -24.59 13.69 -18.52
N ASN A 471 -23.96 14.78 -18.06
CA ASN A 471 -24.11 15.43 -16.74
C ASN A 471 -23.26 14.89 -15.59
N GLY A 472 -22.08 15.50 -15.40
CA GLY A 472 -21.54 15.93 -14.10
C GLY A 472 -21.39 14.91 -12.95
N SER A 473 -21.56 13.61 -13.18
CA SER A 473 -21.41 12.60 -12.13
C SER A 473 -19.93 12.46 -11.77
N SER A 474 -19.59 12.87 -10.55
CA SER A 474 -18.27 12.67 -9.94
C SER A 474 -17.83 11.21 -10.13
N GLU A 475 -16.76 10.99 -10.91
CA GLU A 475 -16.11 9.68 -11.01
C GLU A 475 -15.63 9.28 -9.60
N THR A 476 -16.26 8.27 -9.00
CA THR A 476 -15.70 7.64 -7.81
C THR A 476 -14.50 6.82 -8.25
N TYR A 477 -13.31 7.39 -8.13
CA TYR A 477 -12.04 6.70 -8.36
C TYR A 477 -11.80 5.69 -7.24
N THR A 478 -12.13 4.44 -7.48
CA THR A 478 -11.77 3.33 -6.60
C THR A 478 -10.51 2.66 -7.12
N ALA A 479 -9.67 2.15 -6.22
CA ALA A 479 -8.62 1.23 -6.63
C ALA A 479 -9.25 -0.12 -7.01
N GLY A 480 -8.91 -0.61 -8.20
CA GLY A 480 -9.58 -1.76 -8.80
C GLY A 480 -10.88 -1.39 -9.51
N LEU A 481 -11.54 -2.40 -10.09
CA LEU A 481 -12.83 -2.36 -10.80
C LEU A 481 -12.77 -2.27 -12.33
N SER A 482 -11.59 -2.34 -12.95
CA SER A 482 -11.51 -2.45 -14.42
C SER A 482 -11.85 -3.86 -14.88
N ARG A 483 -12.12 -4.01 -16.18
CA ARG A 483 -12.30 -5.34 -16.80
C ARG A 483 -11.08 -6.21 -16.59
N PHE A 484 -9.89 -5.65 -16.64
CA PHE A 484 -8.63 -6.38 -16.46
C PHE A 484 -8.50 -7.03 -15.07
N ASP A 485 -8.91 -6.32 -14.01
CA ASP A 485 -8.84 -6.82 -12.62
C ASP A 485 -9.64 -8.12 -12.42
N THR A 486 -10.53 -8.41 -13.37
CA THR A 486 -11.44 -9.56 -13.31
C THR A 486 -10.75 -10.89 -13.58
N ILE A 487 -9.61 -10.86 -14.26
CA ILE A 487 -8.72 -12.01 -14.48
C ILE A 487 -8.12 -12.49 -13.15
N PHE A 488 -7.90 -11.56 -12.22
CA PHE A 488 -7.19 -11.77 -10.96
C PHE A 488 -8.15 -12.06 -9.77
N ARG A 489 -9.46 -12.20 -10.04
CA ARG A 489 -10.54 -12.36 -9.03
C ARG A 489 -10.43 -13.65 -8.20
N GLY A 490 -10.60 -13.50 -6.88
CA GLY A 490 -11.12 -14.55 -5.99
C GLY A 490 -10.34 -15.87 -5.96
N GLN A 491 -11.04 -16.98 -5.65
CA GLN A 491 -10.43 -18.31 -5.54
C GLN A 491 -9.95 -18.90 -6.88
N ASP A 492 -10.46 -18.41 -8.02
CA ASP A 492 -10.39 -19.05 -9.32
C ASP A 492 -9.81 -18.13 -10.41
N SER A 493 -8.67 -17.46 -10.19
CA SER A 493 -8.02 -16.58 -11.19
C SER A 493 -8.01 -17.21 -12.59
N LYS A 494 -8.83 -16.71 -13.50
CA LYS A 494 -9.15 -17.37 -14.79
C LYS A 494 -9.43 -16.33 -15.86
N ILE A 495 -9.05 -16.67 -17.09
CA ILE A 495 -9.47 -15.94 -18.28
C ILE A 495 -10.69 -16.65 -18.84
N LYS A 496 -11.75 -15.88 -19.12
CA LYS A 496 -12.86 -16.37 -19.94
C LYS A 496 -12.72 -15.87 -21.37
N ALA A 497 -13.07 -16.74 -22.31
CA ALA A 497 -13.16 -16.44 -23.72
C ALA A 497 -14.53 -16.86 -24.28
N ASN A 498 -14.96 -16.19 -25.35
CA ASN A 498 -16.16 -16.60 -26.07
C ASN A 498 -15.86 -17.88 -26.88
N ASN A 499 -16.44 -18.99 -26.45
CA ASN A 499 -16.36 -20.29 -27.13
C ASN A 499 -17.62 -20.61 -27.96
N SER A 500 -18.63 -19.74 -27.98
CA SER A 500 -19.88 -19.97 -28.70
C SER A 500 -19.73 -19.70 -30.20
N ARG A 501 -20.39 -20.50 -31.03
CA ARG A 501 -20.40 -20.36 -32.50
C ARG A 501 -21.15 -19.11 -32.98
N THR A 502 -21.96 -18.52 -32.12
CA THR A 502 -22.72 -17.29 -32.33
C THR A 502 -22.06 -16.17 -31.51
N GLU A 503 -21.79 -15.01 -32.09
CA GLU A 503 -21.13 -13.89 -31.40
C GLU A 503 -21.97 -13.35 -30.23
N THR A 504 -21.87 -14.00 -29.07
CA THR A 504 -22.41 -13.42 -27.84
C THR A 504 -21.40 -12.38 -27.31
N THR A 505 -21.78 -11.12 -27.37
CA THR A 505 -21.06 -10.04 -26.66
C THR A 505 -21.32 -10.09 -25.15
N ASP A 506 -22.29 -10.91 -24.71
CA ASP A 506 -22.60 -11.09 -23.30
C ASP A 506 -21.61 -12.04 -22.61
N PHE A 507 -20.77 -11.44 -21.76
CA PHE A 507 -19.79 -12.13 -20.93
C PHE A 507 -20.37 -13.26 -20.08
N LYS A 508 -21.66 -13.23 -19.71
CA LYS A 508 -22.31 -14.32 -18.96
C LYS A 508 -22.25 -15.66 -19.69
N ASN A 509 -22.15 -15.64 -21.02
CA ASN A 509 -22.08 -16.83 -21.85
C ASN A 509 -20.63 -17.27 -22.16
N TRP A 510 -19.63 -16.56 -21.65
CA TRP A 510 -18.23 -16.91 -21.87
C TRP A 510 -17.78 -18.01 -20.92
N THR A 511 -16.89 -18.87 -21.40
CA THR A 511 -16.38 -20.03 -20.66
C THR A 511 -14.90 -19.86 -20.33
N GLU A 512 -14.42 -20.60 -19.35
CA GLU A 512 -13.00 -20.64 -18.99
C GLU A 512 -12.13 -21.04 -20.19
N TRP A 513 -11.05 -20.31 -20.38
CA TRP A 513 -10.02 -20.55 -21.38
C TRP A 513 -8.76 -21.09 -20.71
N ASP A 514 -8.12 -22.07 -21.34
CA ASP A 514 -6.82 -22.61 -20.94
C ASP A 514 -6.77 -23.00 -19.44
N SER A 515 -7.69 -23.86 -19.00
CA SER A 515 -7.81 -24.27 -17.60
C SER A 515 -6.57 -24.98 -17.02
N LYS A 516 -5.66 -25.43 -17.91
CA LYS A 516 -4.37 -26.04 -17.54
C LYS A 516 -3.23 -25.02 -17.45
N ASN A 517 -3.46 -23.77 -17.87
CA ASN A 517 -2.47 -22.71 -17.98
C ASN A 517 -1.30 -23.09 -18.92
N ASP A 518 -1.59 -23.80 -20.02
CA ASP A 518 -0.59 -24.23 -20.99
C ASP A 518 -0.10 -23.07 -21.87
N HIS A 519 -0.94 -22.05 -22.07
CA HIS A 519 -0.69 -20.91 -22.95
C HIS A 519 -0.43 -19.59 -22.21
N HIS A 520 -0.78 -19.51 -20.93
CA HIS A 520 -0.60 -18.30 -20.14
C HIS A 520 -0.14 -18.56 -18.71
N LYS A 521 0.24 -17.48 -18.02
CA LYS A 521 0.56 -17.44 -16.59
C LYS A 521 -0.07 -16.17 -16.03
N ILE A 522 -0.91 -16.33 -15.01
CA ILE A 522 -1.50 -15.22 -14.27
C ILE A 522 -0.65 -14.99 -13.03
N ASN A 523 0.03 -13.86 -12.97
CA ASN A 523 0.79 -13.43 -11.81
C ASN A 523 0.02 -12.31 -11.10
N VAL A 524 -0.76 -12.68 -10.08
CA VAL A 524 -1.21 -11.73 -9.07
C VAL A 524 0.02 -11.45 -8.21
N ASN A 525 0.81 -10.43 -8.55
CA ASN A 525 2.03 -10.15 -7.79
C ASN A 525 1.65 -9.58 -6.42
N GLY A 526 1.73 -10.43 -5.39
CA GLY A 526 1.72 -10.00 -3.98
C GLY A 526 3.04 -9.39 -3.51
N LYS A 527 3.93 -9.03 -4.44
CA LYS A 527 5.26 -8.48 -4.16
C LYS A 527 5.36 -7.08 -4.74
N LEU A 528 6.02 -6.20 -3.99
CA LEU A 528 6.24 -4.82 -4.38
C LEU A 528 7.43 -4.71 -5.33
N LEU A 529 7.25 -3.99 -6.44
CA LEU A 529 8.37 -3.52 -7.25
C LEU A 529 8.97 -2.28 -6.59
N THR A 530 10.27 -2.30 -6.30
CA THR A 530 10.99 -1.15 -5.72
C THR A 530 12.23 -0.81 -6.54
N LEU A 531 12.83 0.36 -6.27
CA LEU A 531 14.10 0.75 -6.90
C LEU A 531 15.23 -0.23 -6.58
N SER A 532 15.26 -0.81 -5.38
CA SER A 532 16.29 -1.78 -4.99
C SER A 532 15.97 -3.24 -5.35
N ASP A 533 14.74 -3.55 -5.76
CA ASP A 533 14.34 -4.94 -6.07
C ASP A 533 15.15 -5.55 -7.22
N THR A 534 15.50 -6.82 -7.08
CA THR A 534 16.22 -7.61 -8.08
C THR A 534 15.48 -8.90 -8.44
N THR A 535 14.23 -9.06 -7.99
CA THR A 535 13.46 -10.28 -8.22
C THR A 535 12.70 -10.25 -9.55
N TYR A 536 12.36 -9.05 -10.02
CA TYR A 536 11.82 -8.84 -11.36
C TYR A 536 12.90 -8.62 -12.41
N SER A 537 12.57 -8.89 -13.66
CA SER A 537 13.47 -8.59 -14.77
C SER A 537 13.64 -7.09 -14.95
N ASP A 538 14.80 -6.72 -15.50
CA ASP A 538 15.11 -5.34 -15.85
C ASP A 538 14.08 -4.77 -16.84
N THR A 539 13.61 -5.58 -17.80
CA THR A 539 12.57 -5.23 -18.78
C THR A 539 11.28 -4.77 -18.09
N VAL A 540 10.75 -5.58 -17.15
CA VAL A 540 9.54 -5.25 -16.37
C VAL A 540 9.77 -3.96 -15.57
N LYS A 541 10.87 -3.95 -14.81
CA LYS A 541 11.19 -2.88 -13.87
C LYS A 541 11.32 -1.52 -14.55
N PHE A 542 12.16 -1.43 -15.57
CA PHE A 542 12.40 -0.15 -16.24
C PHE A 542 11.19 0.28 -17.08
N SER A 543 10.43 -0.64 -17.68
CA SER A 543 9.20 -0.30 -18.42
C SER A 543 8.15 0.34 -17.53
N ILE A 544 7.90 -0.23 -16.34
CA ILE A 544 6.92 0.30 -15.39
C ILE A 544 7.34 1.69 -14.89
N TYR A 545 8.58 1.86 -14.44
CA TYR A 545 9.05 3.16 -13.95
C TYR A 545 9.10 4.22 -15.04
N ASP A 546 9.51 3.85 -16.26
CA ASP A 546 9.49 4.77 -17.39
C ASP A 546 8.07 5.16 -17.78
N PHE A 547 7.13 4.22 -17.82
CA PHE A 547 5.72 4.53 -18.10
C PHE A 547 5.12 5.48 -17.05
N LEU A 548 5.42 5.30 -15.77
CA LEU A 548 4.92 6.15 -14.69
C LEU A 548 5.49 7.57 -14.68
N THR A 549 6.62 7.80 -15.36
CA THR A 549 7.42 9.02 -15.17
C THR A 549 7.80 9.72 -16.47
N SER A 550 7.64 9.05 -17.61
CA SER A 550 7.78 9.65 -18.92
C SER A 550 6.48 10.36 -19.31
N ASN A 551 6.61 11.59 -19.80
CA ASN A 551 5.49 12.32 -20.41
C ASN A 551 5.17 11.82 -21.83
N ASN A 552 5.78 10.70 -22.26
CA ASN A 552 5.77 10.29 -23.66
C ASN A 552 4.48 9.52 -23.98
N SER A 553 3.49 10.29 -24.40
CA SER A 553 2.13 9.85 -24.72
C SER A 553 1.97 9.34 -26.16
N SER A 554 3.03 8.94 -26.86
CA SER A 554 2.93 8.61 -28.29
C SER A 554 2.92 7.12 -28.62
N ASN A 555 3.32 6.22 -27.71
CA ASN A 555 3.42 4.78 -28.00
C ASN A 555 2.13 4.00 -27.66
N PHE A 556 1.00 4.41 -28.23
CA PHE A 556 -0.27 3.68 -28.07
C PHE A 556 -0.43 2.56 -29.08
N TRP A 557 -1.05 1.47 -28.63
CA TRP A 557 -1.59 0.41 -29.48
C TRP A 557 -3.05 0.16 -29.08
N SER A 558 -3.91 -0.08 -30.06
CA SER A 558 -5.30 -0.45 -29.86
C SER A 558 -5.66 -1.60 -30.76
N TRP A 559 -6.59 -2.44 -30.31
CA TRP A 559 -7.15 -3.50 -31.14
C TRP A 559 -7.85 -2.91 -32.37
N GLU A 560 -7.51 -3.40 -33.56
CA GLU A 560 -8.17 -3.04 -34.81
C GLU A 560 -9.28 -4.06 -35.12
N ASP A 561 -10.53 -3.61 -35.10
CA ASP A 561 -11.66 -4.36 -35.66
C ASP A 561 -11.65 -4.25 -37.20
N ASN A 562 -12.19 -5.26 -37.89
CA ASN A 562 -12.21 -5.41 -39.36
C ASN A 562 -13.02 -4.33 -40.11
N LYS A 563 -12.70 -3.04 -39.95
CA LYS A 563 -13.25 -1.97 -40.79
C LYS A 563 -12.78 -2.06 -42.26
N ASN A 564 -11.85 -2.97 -42.58
CA ASN A 564 -11.25 -3.16 -43.91
C ASN A 564 -11.26 -4.63 -44.38
N GLY A 565 -12.43 -5.26 -44.52
CA GLY A 565 -12.61 -6.52 -45.27
C GLY A 565 -11.95 -7.80 -44.72
N GLU A 566 -12.24 -8.95 -45.34
CA GLU A 566 -11.51 -10.21 -45.10
C GLU A 566 -10.00 -9.94 -45.28
N LEU A 567 -9.21 -10.24 -44.26
CA LEU A 567 -7.75 -10.12 -44.32
C LEU A 567 -7.23 -11.10 -45.38
N GLN A 568 -6.97 -10.58 -46.59
CA GLN A 568 -6.59 -11.39 -47.75
C GLN A 568 -5.35 -12.25 -47.44
N SER A 569 -5.37 -13.51 -47.90
CA SER A 569 -4.31 -14.50 -47.67
C SER A 569 -2.91 -13.95 -47.96
N ASP A 570 -2.72 -13.26 -49.08
CA ASP A 570 -1.40 -12.71 -49.46
C ASP A 570 -0.93 -11.61 -48.49
N LYS A 571 -1.83 -10.74 -48.03
CA LYS A 571 -1.51 -9.73 -47.02
C LYS A 571 -1.17 -10.36 -45.67
N PHE A 572 -1.89 -11.43 -45.30
CA PHE A 572 -1.64 -12.17 -44.07
C PHE A 572 -0.29 -12.90 -44.09
N LYS A 573 0.00 -13.65 -45.17
CA LYS A 573 1.29 -14.32 -45.36
C LYS A 573 2.45 -13.33 -45.35
N LYS A 574 2.34 -12.22 -46.09
CA LYS A 574 3.37 -11.17 -46.12
C LYS A 574 3.62 -10.58 -44.73
N MET A 575 2.57 -10.38 -43.94
CA MET A 575 2.71 -9.90 -42.56
C MET A 575 3.46 -10.91 -41.69
N LEU A 576 3.19 -12.22 -41.83
CA LEU A 576 3.90 -13.27 -41.10
C LEU A 576 5.38 -13.32 -41.49
N THR A 577 5.70 -13.23 -42.78
CA THR A 577 7.09 -13.20 -43.26
C THR A 577 7.82 -11.94 -42.80
N ASP A 578 7.16 -10.77 -42.85
CA ASP A 578 7.71 -9.51 -42.31
C ASP A 578 7.94 -9.58 -40.77
N GLY A 579 7.23 -10.50 -40.11
CA GLY A 579 7.34 -10.84 -38.70
C GLY A 579 8.42 -11.87 -38.37
N GLY A 580 9.14 -12.38 -39.38
CA GLY A 580 10.30 -13.29 -39.21
C GLY A 580 9.96 -14.78 -39.28
N LEU A 581 8.82 -15.14 -39.89
CA LEU A 581 8.52 -16.52 -40.28
C LEU A 581 9.05 -16.79 -41.70
N THR A 582 9.40 -18.03 -42.00
CA THR A 582 9.73 -18.41 -43.39
C THR A 582 8.48 -18.44 -44.26
N GLU A 583 8.66 -18.39 -45.58
CA GLU A 583 7.56 -18.49 -46.53
C GLU A 583 6.77 -19.81 -46.36
N ASP A 584 7.47 -20.91 -46.11
CA ASP A 584 6.86 -22.22 -45.80
C ASP A 584 6.04 -22.19 -44.51
N GLU A 585 6.56 -21.56 -43.45
CA GLU A 585 5.84 -21.43 -42.17
C GLU A 585 4.58 -20.56 -42.32
N ALA A 586 4.70 -19.43 -43.04
CA ALA A 586 3.58 -18.56 -43.33
C ALA A 586 2.49 -19.27 -44.15
N ASN A 587 2.88 -20.01 -45.19
CA ASN A 587 1.98 -20.82 -46.01
C ASN A 587 1.27 -21.90 -45.20
N LYS A 588 1.98 -22.59 -44.30
CA LYS A 588 1.40 -23.62 -43.41
C LYS A 588 0.35 -23.04 -42.47
N ILE A 589 0.64 -21.90 -41.84
CA ILE A 589 -0.30 -21.22 -40.94
C ILE A 589 -1.53 -20.73 -41.70
N ASP A 590 -1.33 -20.08 -42.85
CA ASP A 590 -2.42 -19.59 -43.67
C ASP A 590 -3.32 -20.72 -44.19
N SER A 591 -2.72 -21.83 -44.61
CA SER A 591 -3.44 -23.02 -45.07
C SER A 591 -4.24 -23.67 -43.95
N ALA A 592 -3.66 -23.83 -42.76
CA ALA A 592 -4.34 -24.41 -41.59
C ALA A 592 -5.61 -23.60 -41.22
N ILE A 593 -5.52 -22.27 -41.29
CA ILE A 593 -6.65 -21.39 -41.00
C ILE A 593 -7.66 -21.37 -42.17
N SER A 594 -7.24 -21.66 -43.40
CA SER A 594 -8.13 -21.63 -44.58
C SER A 594 -8.85 -22.95 -44.87
N SER A 595 -8.37 -24.09 -44.35
CA SER A 595 -8.76 -25.44 -44.83
C SER A 595 -10.02 -26.07 -44.20
N THR A 596 -10.74 -25.40 -43.30
CA THR A 596 -11.93 -25.98 -42.63
C THR A 596 -13.22 -25.27 -43.05
N SER A 597 -14.00 -25.92 -43.93
CA SER A 597 -15.28 -25.42 -44.47
C SER A 597 -16.34 -25.15 -43.40
N ASP A 598 -16.28 -25.86 -42.27
CA ASP A 598 -17.37 -25.88 -41.28
C ASP A 598 -17.26 -24.76 -40.22
N ASN A 599 -16.15 -24.00 -40.19
CA ASN A 599 -15.85 -23.00 -39.15
C ASN A 599 -15.21 -21.69 -39.67
N LYS A 600 -15.58 -21.25 -40.89
CA LYS A 600 -15.01 -20.06 -41.57
C LYS A 600 -14.83 -18.83 -40.65
N LYS A 601 -15.82 -18.54 -39.80
CA LYS A 601 -15.80 -17.40 -38.88
C LYS A 601 -14.74 -17.49 -37.76
N ILE A 602 -14.62 -18.66 -37.11
CA ILE A 602 -13.62 -18.87 -36.03
C ILE A 602 -12.20 -18.76 -36.59
N ASN A 603 -12.02 -19.22 -37.83
CA ASN A 603 -10.74 -19.14 -38.52
C ASN A 603 -10.36 -17.70 -38.89
N GLU A 604 -11.32 -16.92 -39.41
CA GLU A 604 -11.12 -15.49 -39.66
C GLU A 604 -10.78 -14.71 -38.37
N GLU A 605 -11.38 -15.08 -37.25
CA GLU A 605 -11.03 -14.49 -35.95
C GLU A 605 -9.61 -14.84 -35.49
N ALA A 606 -9.18 -16.09 -35.69
CA ALA A 606 -7.79 -16.49 -35.42
C ALA A 606 -6.81 -15.70 -36.30
N ARG A 607 -7.13 -15.54 -37.60
CA ARG A 607 -6.35 -14.72 -38.54
C ARG A 607 -6.27 -13.26 -38.09
N LEU A 608 -7.38 -12.65 -37.70
CA LEU A 608 -7.43 -11.27 -37.19
C LEU A 608 -6.62 -11.11 -35.90
N THR A 609 -6.70 -12.09 -35.00
CA THR A 609 -5.96 -12.05 -33.74
C THR A 609 -4.46 -12.12 -33.97
N ILE A 610 -4.02 -13.02 -34.86
CA ILE A 610 -2.61 -13.14 -35.25
C ILE A 610 -2.14 -11.84 -35.91
N TYR A 611 -2.97 -11.21 -36.76
CA TYR A 611 -2.66 -9.92 -37.34
C TYR A 611 -2.49 -8.81 -36.30
N ASN A 612 -3.45 -8.66 -35.37
CA ASN A 612 -3.36 -7.68 -34.28
C ASN A 612 -2.13 -7.93 -33.40
N LEU A 613 -1.85 -9.20 -33.08
CA LEU A 613 -0.66 -9.59 -32.33
C LEU A 613 0.63 -9.22 -33.06
N ALA A 614 0.69 -9.41 -34.38
CA ALA A 614 1.85 -9.01 -35.15
C ALA A 614 2.05 -7.49 -35.18
N GLN A 615 0.97 -6.70 -35.23
CA GLN A 615 1.08 -5.23 -35.11
C GLN A 615 1.55 -4.81 -33.72
N LEU A 616 1.05 -5.48 -32.67
CA LEU A 616 1.52 -5.27 -31.31
C LEU A 616 3.02 -5.59 -31.19
N PHE A 617 3.44 -6.73 -31.74
CA PHE A 617 4.84 -7.16 -31.76
C PHE A 617 5.73 -6.17 -32.52
N LYS A 618 5.27 -5.65 -33.66
CA LYS A 618 5.94 -4.60 -34.43
C LYS A 618 6.19 -3.35 -33.58
N LYS A 619 5.16 -2.90 -32.86
CA LYS A 619 5.23 -1.76 -31.93
C LYS A 619 6.20 -1.96 -30.77
N ILE A 620 6.30 -3.17 -30.23
CA ILE A 620 7.21 -3.47 -29.11
C ILE A 620 8.66 -3.61 -29.59
N ASN A 621 8.90 -4.31 -30.70
CA ASN A 621 10.23 -4.85 -31.00
C ASN A 621 10.83 -4.48 -32.38
N GLN A 622 10.07 -3.88 -33.31
CA GLN A 622 10.60 -3.63 -34.67
C GLN A 622 11.11 -2.19 -34.85
N LYS A 623 12.37 -2.08 -35.29
CA LYS A 623 13.02 -0.83 -35.69
C LYS A 623 12.32 -0.20 -36.89
N ASN A 624 12.34 1.14 -36.93
CA ASN A 624 12.09 1.85 -38.18
C ASN A 624 13.26 1.62 -39.14
N GLY A 625 12.99 1.01 -40.30
CA GLY A 625 13.98 0.78 -41.33
C GLY A 625 14.31 2.09 -42.06
N SER A 626 15.12 2.95 -41.46
CA SER A 626 15.82 3.99 -42.21
C SER A 626 17.22 3.49 -42.54
N ASN A 627 17.44 3.28 -43.84
CA ASN A 627 18.58 2.65 -44.49
C ASN A 627 19.94 2.79 -43.78
N SER A 628 20.57 1.64 -43.56
CA SER A 628 22.02 1.50 -43.68
C SER A 628 22.46 1.90 -45.09
N GLY A 629 23.13 3.05 -45.24
CA GLY A 629 23.69 3.53 -46.50
C GLY A 629 24.78 4.57 -46.27
N THR A 630 25.99 4.22 -46.66
CA THR A 630 27.25 4.95 -46.65
C THR A 630 27.19 6.33 -47.35
N GLY A 631 27.81 7.36 -46.73
CA GLY A 631 28.46 8.56 -47.31
C GLY A 631 27.80 9.38 -48.45
N GLY A 632 27.62 10.69 -48.25
CA GLY A 632 27.50 11.66 -49.36
C GLY A 632 26.62 12.89 -49.06
N SER A 633 27.14 14.08 -49.38
CA SER A 633 26.52 15.40 -49.17
C SER A 633 25.22 15.67 -49.95
N SER A 634 24.37 16.50 -49.33
CA SER A 634 23.45 17.52 -49.90
C SER A 634 22.61 17.22 -51.16
N SER A 635 21.28 17.27 -51.05
CA SER A 635 20.45 18.39 -51.56
C SER A 635 18.94 18.10 -51.50
N SER A 636 18.20 19.20 -51.31
CA SER A 636 16.76 19.48 -51.36
C SER A 636 15.76 18.47 -51.94
N GLY A 637 14.67 18.30 -51.18
CA GLY A 637 13.29 18.38 -51.71
C GLY A 637 12.65 17.08 -52.18
N LEU A 638 11.73 16.52 -51.39
CA LEU A 638 10.29 16.53 -51.70
C LEU A 638 9.52 15.89 -50.55
N SER A 639 8.50 16.61 -50.10
CA SER A 639 7.49 16.18 -49.14
C SER A 639 6.70 14.99 -49.67
N SER A 640 6.86 13.83 -49.05
CA SER A 640 5.79 12.84 -48.95
C SER A 640 5.61 12.47 -47.47
N THR A 641 4.59 13.08 -46.88
CA THR A 641 3.98 12.66 -45.62
C THR A 641 3.40 11.25 -45.81
N THR A 642 4.23 10.22 -45.65
CA THR A 642 3.73 8.89 -45.29
C THR A 642 3.66 8.83 -43.77
N ASP A 643 2.44 8.87 -43.25
CA ASP A 643 2.13 8.61 -41.84
C ASP A 643 2.88 7.37 -41.34
N THR A 644 3.83 7.58 -40.43
CA THR A 644 4.68 6.55 -39.84
C THR A 644 3.97 5.80 -38.70
N ASN A 645 2.71 5.41 -38.92
CA ASN A 645 1.83 4.82 -37.89
C ASN A 645 2.16 3.36 -37.48
N GLY A 646 3.30 2.79 -37.90
CA GLY A 646 3.58 1.35 -37.72
C GLY A 646 4.89 0.96 -37.04
N THR A 647 5.83 1.89 -36.84
CA THR A 647 7.19 1.55 -36.38
C THR A 647 7.58 2.31 -35.14
N ASN A 648 8.25 1.63 -34.20
CA ASN A 648 8.66 2.25 -32.94
C ASN A 648 9.76 3.29 -33.22
N ASN A 649 9.38 4.56 -33.19
CA ASN A 649 10.29 5.71 -33.34
C ASN A 649 10.96 6.09 -32.02
N ASN A 650 10.55 5.48 -30.90
CA ASN A 650 11.03 5.81 -29.56
C ASN A 650 11.93 4.70 -29.01
N SER A 651 12.84 5.06 -28.11
CA SER A 651 13.70 4.14 -27.35
C SER A 651 12.95 3.31 -26.28
N ASN A 652 11.64 3.12 -26.43
CA ASN A 652 10.79 2.47 -25.43
C ASN A 652 10.57 1.00 -25.81
N ILE A 653 10.87 0.08 -24.88
CA ILE A 653 10.72 -1.38 -25.03
C ILE A 653 9.32 -1.90 -24.66
N TYR A 654 8.36 -0.99 -24.47
CA TYR A 654 6.97 -1.28 -24.11
C TYR A 654 6.03 -0.39 -24.92
N THR A 655 4.81 -0.84 -25.10
CA THR A 655 3.70 -0.09 -25.70
C THR A 655 2.56 0.06 -24.70
N ILE A 656 1.83 1.16 -24.80
CA ILE A 656 0.68 1.45 -23.94
C ILE A 656 -0.56 0.84 -24.60
N LEU A 657 -1.25 -0.01 -23.87
CA LEU A 657 -2.49 -0.65 -24.31
C LEU A 657 -3.73 0.11 -23.81
N ASP A 658 -3.70 0.58 -22.57
CA ASP A 658 -4.73 1.44 -22.01
C ASP A 658 -4.09 2.48 -21.07
N LYS A 659 -4.18 3.75 -21.45
CA LYS A 659 -3.54 4.87 -20.74
C LYS A 659 -4.33 5.34 -19.51
N ASP A 660 -5.60 4.96 -19.41
CA ASP A 660 -6.50 5.41 -18.35
C ASP A 660 -6.55 4.37 -17.22
N GLU A 661 -6.28 3.10 -17.53
CA GLU A 661 -6.08 2.02 -16.54
C GLU A 661 -4.62 1.72 -16.22
N GLY A 662 -3.67 2.28 -16.98
CA GLY A 662 -2.25 2.04 -16.77
C GLY A 662 -1.80 0.65 -17.21
N ILE A 663 -2.29 0.18 -18.36
CA ILE A 663 -1.97 -1.12 -18.94
C ILE A 663 -0.93 -0.95 -20.05
N ILE A 664 0.20 -1.66 -19.91
CA ILE A 664 1.29 -1.69 -20.88
C ILE A 664 1.56 -3.12 -21.34
N ALA A 665 2.20 -3.26 -22.49
CA ALA A 665 2.71 -4.53 -22.99
C ALA A 665 4.19 -4.43 -23.38
N PHE A 666 4.93 -5.49 -23.07
CA PHE A 666 6.34 -5.67 -23.42
C PHE A 666 6.64 -7.16 -23.53
N ILE A 667 7.80 -7.51 -24.08
CA ILE A 667 8.23 -8.89 -24.22
C ILE A 667 9.49 -9.09 -23.39
N ASP A 668 9.52 -10.18 -22.63
CA ASP A 668 10.66 -10.56 -21.79
C ASP A 668 10.85 -12.08 -21.82
N GLY A 669 11.82 -12.60 -21.07
CA GLY A 669 12.20 -14.01 -21.09
C GLY A 669 11.10 -15.03 -20.79
N ASP A 670 9.98 -14.61 -20.19
CA ASP A 670 8.82 -15.47 -19.86
C ASP A 670 7.72 -15.46 -20.94
N GLY A 671 7.70 -14.47 -21.84
CA GLY A 671 6.67 -14.34 -22.87
C GLY A 671 6.28 -12.90 -23.22
N LEU A 672 5.08 -12.74 -23.77
CA LEU A 672 4.42 -11.44 -23.95
C LEU A 672 3.69 -11.07 -22.66
N HIS A 673 4.12 -9.99 -22.02
CA HIS A 673 3.53 -9.46 -20.80
C HIS A 673 2.45 -8.44 -21.12
N ILE A 674 1.31 -8.56 -20.45
CA ILE A 674 0.24 -7.57 -20.38
C ILE A 674 0.14 -7.17 -18.91
N THR A 675 0.72 -6.02 -18.58
CA THR A 675 0.89 -5.58 -17.20
C THR A 675 0.01 -4.37 -16.91
N LYS A 676 -0.76 -4.44 -15.82
CA LYS A 676 -1.52 -3.32 -15.28
C LYS A 676 -0.87 -2.82 -13.99
N ILE A 677 -0.69 -1.51 -13.87
CA ILE A 677 -0.32 -0.89 -12.59
C ILE A 677 -1.56 -0.78 -11.71
N ASP A 678 -1.54 -1.44 -10.57
CA ASP A 678 -2.70 -1.48 -9.69
C ASP A 678 -2.85 -0.15 -8.96
N GLY A 679 -4.07 0.36 -8.87
CA GLY A 679 -4.32 1.69 -8.32
C GLY A 679 -3.86 2.85 -9.21
N TYR A 680 -3.52 2.62 -10.49
CA TYR A 680 -3.08 3.68 -11.42
C TYR A 680 -4.03 4.88 -11.51
N LYS A 681 -5.34 4.67 -11.42
CA LYS A 681 -6.33 5.77 -11.36
C LYS A 681 -6.14 6.71 -10.17
N LEU A 682 -5.65 6.20 -9.04
CA LEU A 682 -5.30 7.01 -7.88
C LEU A 682 -4.03 7.83 -8.09
N ILE A 683 -3.19 7.42 -9.04
CA ILE A 683 -1.99 8.15 -9.47
C ILE A 683 -2.34 9.29 -10.43
N LYS A 684 -3.33 9.11 -11.33
CA LYS A 684 -3.67 10.09 -12.38
C LYS A 684 -4.73 11.12 -11.99
N ASN A 685 -5.24 11.07 -10.75
CA ASN A 685 -6.42 11.85 -10.36
C ASN A 685 -6.21 13.37 -10.50
N ASN A 686 -7.06 14.03 -11.31
CA ASN A 686 -7.06 15.49 -11.51
C ASN A 686 -8.06 16.23 -10.64
N ASN A 687 -8.90 15.49 -9.92
CA ASN A 687 -9.98 16.09 -9.17
C ASN A 687 -9.50 16.58 -7.81
N SER A 688 -9.27 17.89 -7.79
CA SER A 688 -9.18 18.76 -6.62
C SER A 688 -10.51 18.85 -5.85
N GLN A 689 -11.24 17.74 -5.67
CA GLN A 689 -12.31 17.69 -4.70
C GLN A 689 -11.72 17.22 -3.36
N SER A 690 -11.47 18.25 -2.54
CA SER A 690 -11.63 18.20 -1.10
C SER A 690 -12.86 17.34 -0.77
N VAL A 691 -12.64 16.13 -0.25
CA VAL A 691 -13.67 15.48 0.56
C VAL A 691 -13.72 16.27 1.86
N GLY A 692 -14.50 17.35 1.85
CA GLY A 692 -14.94 18.09 3.03
C GLY A 692 -13.85 18.48 4.04
N ALA A 693 -12.87 19.29 3.62
CA ALA A 693 -12.20 20.20 4.56
C ALA A 693 -13.18 21.32 5.00
N THR A 694 -14.22 20.95 5.75
CA THR A 694 -14.98 21.93 6.55
C THR A 694 -14.16 22.24 7.79
N GLY A 695 -13.54 23.42 7.83
CA GLY A 695 -12.75 23.86 8.97
C GLY A 695 -13.48 23.71 10.31
N ASN A 696 -13.00 22.78 11.14
CA ASN A 696 -13.13 22.76 12.60
C ASN A 696 -12.13 21.72 13.15
N GLY A 697 -10.86 22.12 13.25
CA GLY A 697 -9.67 21.27 13.36
C GLY A 697 -9.44 20.45 14.64
N GLN A 698 -10.44 20.30 15.52
CA GLN A 698 -10.33 19.41 16.69
C GLN A 698 -11.47 18.39 16.80
N ASN A 699 -12.71 18.75 16.44
CA ASN A 699 -13.84 17.81 16.48
C ASN A 699 -13.85 16.83 15.29
N GLN A 700 -13.40 17.24 14.10
CA GLN A 700 -13.32 16.34 12.94
C GLN A 700 -12.29 15.21 13.10
N ASN A 701 -11.14 15.50 13.73
CA ASN A 701 -10.07 14.52 13.91
C ASN A 701 -10.51 13.35 14.80
N ASN A 702 -11.36 13.61 15.81
CA ASN A 702 -11.88 12.58 16.69
C ASN A 702 -13.01 11.77 16.02
N THR A 703 -13.87 12.42 15.23
CA THR A 703 -14.90 11.70 14.45
C THR A 703 -14.29 10.79 13.38
N ASP A 704 -13.19 11.20 12.74
CA ASP A 704 -12.49 10.39 11.75
C ASP A 704 -11.74 9.21 12.37
N SER A 705 -11.10 9.37 13.54
CA SER A 705 -10.45 8.24 14.24
C SER A 705 -11.44 7.18 14.73
N ILE A 706 -12.63 7.61 15.21
CA ILE A 706 -13.74 6.74 15.59
C ILE A 706 -14.24 5.93 14.40
N LYS A 707 -14.46 6.59 13.25
CA LYS A 707 -14.90 5.92 12.01
C LYS A 707 -13.88 4.91 11.51
N GLN A 708 -12.61 5.27 11.47
CA GLN A 708 -11.54 4.35 11.07
C GLN A 708 -11.50 3.11 11.97
N SER A 709 -11.69 3.31 13.27
CA SER A 709 -11.68 2.21 14.24
C SER A 709 -12.87 1.29 14.09
N ALA A 710 -14.06 1.84 13.81
CA ALA A 710 -15.23 1.04 13.47
C ALA A 710 -14.96 0.17 12.24
N VAL A 711 -14.44 0.75 11.15
CA VAL A 711 -14.09 0.02 9.93
C VAL A 711 -13.09 -1.10 10.21
N LEU A 712 -12.01 -0.84 10.93
CA LEU A 712 -10.99 -1.85 11.25
C LEU A 712 -11.52 -2.99 12.12
N LYS A 713 -12.41 -2.70 13.08
CA LYS A 713 -13.05 -3.73 13.92
C LYS A 713 -14.04 -4.58 13.10
N GLN A 714 -14.69 -4.00 12.10
CA GLN A 714 -15.55 -4.74 11.17
C GLN A 714 -14.73 -5.66 10.26
N ILE A 715 -13.62 -5.17 9.72
CA ILE A 715 -12.64 -5.99 8.98
C ILE A 715 -12.14 -7.15 9.87
N ARG A 716 -11.81 -6.88 11.14
CA ARG A 716 -11.42 -7.94 12.09
C ARG A 716 -12.51 -8.98 12.33
N SER A 717 -13.75 -8.52 12.47
CA SER A 717 -14.90 -9.40 12.69
C SER A 717 -15.17 -10.30 11.49
N LEU A 718 -14.97 -9.77 10.27
CA LEU A 718 -15.04 -10.53 9.02
C LEU A 718 -14.02 -11.67 8.97
N TYR A 719 -12.77 -11.45 9.41
CA TYR A 719 -11.76 -12.53 9.47
C TYR A 719 -12.16 -13.68 10.39
N SER A 720 -12.95 -13.40 11.43
CA SER A 720 -13.42 -14.40 12.39
C SER A 720 -14.79 -15.00 11.99
N SER A 721 -15.26 -14.75 10.76
CA SER A 721 -16.47 -15.35 10.21
C SER A 721 -16.14 -16.61 9.40
N SER A 722 -17.12 -17.51 9.28
CA SER A 722 -17.01 -18.71 8.45
C SER A 722 -16.90 -18.40 6.94
N ASN A 723 -17.24 -17.18 6.51
CA ASN A 723 -17.22 -16.73 5.12
C ASN A 723 -16.11 -15.70 4.82
N SER A 724 -15.07 -15.65 5.66
CA SER A 724 -13.93 -14.73 5.48
C SER A 724 -13.24 -14.90 4.12
N ASN A 725 -13.17 -16.12 3.60
CA ASN A 725 -12.65 -16.46 2.27
C ASN A 725 -13.50 -15.89 1.10
N VAL A 726 -14.76 -15.54 1.33
CA VAL A 726 -15.68 -15.03 0.30
C VAL A 726 -15.73 -13.51 0.30
N LEU A 727 -15.92 -12.90 1.48
CA LEU A 727 -16.17 -11.46 1.58
C LEU A 727 -14.88 -10.63 1.64
N VAL A 728 -13.83 -11.12 2.31
CA VAL A 728 -12.59 -10.35 2.49
C VAL A 728 -11.92 -9.93 1.17
N PRO A 729 -11.91 -10.73 0.09
CA PRO A 729 -11.36 -10.28 -1.18
C PRO A 729 -12.01 -8.98 -1.70
N TYR A 730 -13.28 -8.73 -1.38
CA TYR A 730 -14.02 -7.55 -1.84
C TYR A 730 -13.86 -6.32 -0.93
N LEU A 731 -13.02 -6.38 0.10
CA LEU A 731 -12.77 -5.28 1.04
C LEU A 731 -12.40 -3.96 0.34
N ILE A 732 -11.44 -4.02 -0.60
CA ILE A 732 -10.98 -2.86 -1.39
C ILE A 732 -12.03 -2.42 -2.42
N ASN A 733 -12.81 -3.39 -2.89
CA ASN A 733 -13.77 -3.23 -3.98
C ASN A 733 -15.20 -3.02 -3.45
N SER A 734 -15.38 -2.53 -2.22
CA SER A 734 -16.70 -2.42 -1.56
C SER A 734 -17.66 -1.45 -2.25
N MET A 735 -17.19 -0.66 -3.22
CA MET A 735 -17.99 0.33 -3.93
C MET A 735 -18.34 -0.06 -5.38
N LEU A 736 -18.24 -1.35 -5.78
CA LEU A 736 -18.59 -1.84 -7.13
C LEU A 736 -19.99 -1.39 -7.60
N ASP A 737 -20.93 -1.25 -6.66
CA ASP A 737 -22.33 -0.93 -6.92
C ASP A 737 -22.66 0.57 -7.01
N ASN A 738 -21.73 1.49 -6.70
CA ASN A 738 -22.01 2.93 -6.76
C ASN A 738 -22.28 3.46 -8.18
N ASN A 739 -22.07 2.66 -9.23
CA ASN A 739 -22.39 3.06 -10.61
C ASN A 739 -23.88 2.94 -10.98
N LYS A 740 -24.80 2.68 -10.04
CA LYS A 740 -26.25 2.64 -10.35
C LYS A 740 -27.14 3.64 -9.63
N ASN A 741 -26.70 4.28 -8.55
CA ASN A 741 -27.61 5.11 -7.75
C ASN A 741 -26.90 6.37 -7.24
N ASN A 742 -26.98 7.45 -8.02
CA ASN A 742 -27.15 8.80 -7.49
C ASN A 742 -27.34 9.76 -8.68
N THR A 743 -28.58 9.92 -9.12
CA THR A 743 -29.10 11.21 -9.60
C THR A 743 -30.60 11.06 -9.81
N SER A 744 -31.36 11.82 -9.03
CA SER A 744 -32.78 12.06 -9.27
C SER A 744 -32.90 12.83 -10.58
N VAL A 745 -33.24 12.14 -11.67
CA VAL A 745 -33.58 12.79 -12.93
C VAL A 745 -35.02 13.26 -12.82
N SER A 746 -35.21 14.56 -12.71
CA SER A 746 -36.49 15.22 -12.92
C SER A 746 -36.99 14.90 -14.33
N SER A 747 -38.09 14.17 -14.40
CA SER A 747 -38.85 13.91 -15.62
C SER A 747 -39.38 15.22 -16.19
N THR A 748 -38.83 15.63 -17.34
CA THR A 748 -39.53 16.57 -18.22
C THR A 748 -39.78 15.87 -19.54
N SER A 749 -41.06 15.69 -19.83
CA SER A 749 -41.63 15.10 -21.02
C SER A 749 -41.43 15.99 -22.24
N SER A 750 -40.80 15.47 -23.29
CA SER A 750 -41.10 15.86 -24.67
C SER A 750 -40.67 14.76 -25.65
N SER A 751 -41.64 14.37 -26.45
CA SER A 751 -41.69 13.33 -27.48
C SER A 751 -40.73 13.53 -28.65
N SER A 752 -40.03 12.47 -29.07
CA SER A 752 -39.99 12.01 -30.47
C SER A 752 -39.15 10.73 -30.61
N SER A 753 -39.66 9.81 -31.42
CA SER A 753 -39.25 8.44 -31.71
C SER A 753 -37.85 8.28 -32.32
N SER A 754 -37.02 7.42 -31.72
CA SER A 754 -36.23 6.39 -32.42
C SER A 754 -35.71 5.37 -31.41
N SER A 755 -35.89 4.09 -31.74
CA SER A 755 -35.52 2.94 -30.93
C SER A 755 -34.00 2.74 -30.94
N SER A 756 -33.31 3.24 -29.92
CA SER A 756 -31.98 2.76 -29.54
C SER A 756 -31.95 2.60 -28.02
N THR A 757 -32.06 1.36 -27.57
CA THR A 757 -31.83 0.99 -26.18
C THR A 757 -30.43 1.44 -25.79
N PRO A 758 -30.25 2.33 -24.79
CA PRO A 758 -28.92 2.73 -24.36
C PRO A 758 -28.30 1.54 -23.61
N THR A 759 -27.41 0.80 -24.27
CA THR A 759 -26.60 -0.22 -23.60
C THR A 759 -25.60 0.51 -22.71
N ASN A 760 -25.87 0.54 -21.40
CA ASN A 760 -24.87 0.87 -20.38
C ASN A 760 -23.68 -0.09 -20.55
N ASN A 761 -22.61 0.34 -21.20
CA ASN A 761 -21.37 -0.43 -21.44
C ASN A 761 -20.51 -0.60 -20.17
N LYS A 762 -21.14 -0.87 -19.02
CA LYS A 762 -20.45 -1.31 -17.80
C LYS A 762 -20.16 -2.80 -17.92
N TRP A 763 -18.96 -3.23 -17.51
CA TRP A 763 -18.59 -4.63 -17.47
C TRP A 763 -19.63 -5.45 -16.72
N ASN A 764 -19.98 -6.61 -17.26
CA ASN A 764 -20.98 -7.49 -16.67
C ASN A 764 -20.37 -8.28 -15.49
N TRP A 765 -20.12 -7.58 -14.38
CA TRP A 765 -19.80 -8.21 -13.10
C TRP A 765 -20.84 -9.27 -12.77
N THR A 766 -20.40 -10.41 -12.23
CA THR A 766 -21.35 -11.46 -11.86
C THR A 766 -22.22 -10.98 -10.70
N ASP A 767 -23.45 -11.50 -10.60
CA ASP A 767 -24.36 -11.12 -9.52
C ASP A 767 -23.75 -11.41 -8.14
N LYS A 768 -22.88 -12.43 -8.04
CA LYS A 768 -22.10 -12.73 -6.83
C LYS A 768 -21.09 -11.64 -6.49
N ASP A 769 -20.34 -11.12 -7.46
CA ASP A 769 -19.34 -10.05 -7.22
C ASP A 769 -20.02 -8.78 -6.67
N LEU A 770 -21.15 -8.41 -7.29
CA LEU A 770 -21.94 -7.25 -6.87
C LEU A 770 -22.51 -7.48 -5.46
N SER A 771 -23.09 -8.65 -5.21
CA SER A 771 -23.60 -9.02 -3.89
C SER A 771 -22.53 -8.96 -2.80
N TYR A 772 -21.33 -9.49 -3.03
CA TYR A 772 -20.25 -9.50 -2.04
C TYR A 772 -19.68 -8.11 -1.79
N SER A 773 -19.54 -7.29 -2.84
CA SER A 773 -19.16 -5.88 -2.69
C SER A 773 -20.18 -5.08 -1.87
N SER A 774 -21.47 -5.21 -2.23
CA SER A 774 -22.57 -4.61 -1.48
C SER A 774 -22.58 -5.04 -0.02
N ALA A 775 -22.35 -6.33 0.26
CA ALA A 775 -22.29 -6.85 1.63
C ALA A 775 -21.17 -6.17 2.44
N ILE A 776 -19.95 -6.06 1.88
CA ILE A 776 -18.85 -5.36 2.55
C ILE A 776 -19.20 -3.89 2.85
N LYS A 777 -19.79 -3.18 1.89
CA LYS A 777 -20.21 -1.79 2.08
C LYS A 777 -21.24 -1.64 3.18
N GLN A 778 -22.23 -2.52 3.21
CA GLN A 778 -23.32 -2.53 4.19
C GLN A 778 -22.82 -2.83 5.61
N LEU A 779 -21.75 -3.62 5.74
CA LEU A 779 -21.06 -3.80 7.03
C LEU A 779 -20.39 -2.51 7.54
N GLY A 780 -20.40 -1.43 6.75
CA GLY A 780 -19.79 -0.15 7.07
C GLY A 780 -18.30 -0.09 6.80
N VAL A 781 -17.81 -0.99 5.93
CA VAL A 781 -16.41 -1.00 5.52
C VAL A 781 -16.21 -0.04 4.35
N ASP A 782 -15.67 1.14 4.68
CA ASP A 782 -15.13 2.09 3.71
C ASP A 782 -13.61 2.20 3.89
N ILE A 783 -12.86 1.48 3.04
CA ILE A 783 -11.39 1.46 3.13
C ILE A 783 -10.78 2.83 2.78
N ASN A 784 -11.45 3.65 1.97
CA ASN A 784 -10.94 4.99 1.65
C ASN A 784 -10.97 5.93 2.86
N SER A 785 -11.74 5.60 3.89
CA SER A 785 -11.79 6.35 5.15
C SER A 785 -10.59 6.08 6.08
N LEU A 786 -9.82 5.02 5.84
CA LEU A 786 -8.64 4.63 6.64
C LEU A 786 -7.40 5.46 6.28
N ASN A 787 -6.58 5.77 7.29
CA ASN A 787 -5.31 6.50 7.15
C ASN A 787 -5.41 7.82 6.36
N LYS A 788 -6.49 8.60 6.57
CA LYS A 788 -6.68 9.94 5.98
C LYS A 788 -5.53 10.92 6.25
N ASN A 789 -4.69 10.63 7.24
CA ASN A 789 -3.47 11.39 7.49
C ASN A 789 -2.46 11.25 6.33
N ILE A 790 -2.52 10.22 5.50
CA ILE A 790 -1.73 10.08 4.27
C ILE A 790 -2.41 10.88 3.14
N LYS A 791 -1.66 11.85 2.58
CA LYS A 791 -2.17 12.77 1.55
C LYS A 791 -2.20 12.15 0.15
N ASN A 792 -1.16 11.37 -0.18
CA ASN A 792 -1.05 10.71 -1.47
C ASN A 792 -2.03 9.52 -1.51
N ASP A 793 -2.99 9.55 -2.43
CA ASP A 793 -4.07 8.55 -2.47
C ASP A 793 -3.55 7.15 -2.85
N TYR A 794 -2.51 7.07 -3.68
CA TYR A 794 -1.85 5.81 -4.04
C TYR A 794 -1.06 5.22 -2.86
N GLU A 795 -0.29 6.05 -2.14
CA GLU A 795 0.39 5.64 -0.89
C GLU A 795 -0.62 5.13 0.14
N ARG A 796 -1.73 5.87 0.32
CA ARG A 796 -2.80 5.48 1.25
C ARG A 796 -3.43 4.16 0.86
N PHE A 797 -3.64 3.93 -0.44
CA PHE A 797 -4.12 2.66 -0.96
C PHE A 797 -3.20 1.49 -0.60
N LEU A 798 -1.89 1.60 -0.85
CA LEU A 798 -0.93 0.55 -0.52
C LEU A 798 -0.90 0.25 0.99
N VAL A 799 -0.88 1.29 1.83
CA VAL A 799 -0.92 1.14 3.29
C VAL A 799 -2.22 0.47 3.74
N ASN A 800 -3.37 0.88 3.19
CA ASN A 800 -4.67 0.35 3.58
C ASN A 800 -4.85 -1.12 3.18
N ILE A 801 -4.32 -1.55 2.03
CA ILE A 801 -4.29 -2.97 1.66
C ILE A 801 -3.47 -3.78 2.67
N SER A 802 -2.36 -3.25 3.17
CA SER A 802 -1.52 -3.98 4.13
C SER A 802 -2.15 -4.11 5.52
N LEU A 803 -3.27 -3.43 5.78
CA LEU A 803 -4.10 -3.67 6.97
C LEU A 803 -5.04 -4.88 6.80
N ILE A 804 -5.07 -5.50 5.61
CA ILE A 804 -5.83 -6.72 5.32
C ILE A 804 -4.90 -7.91 5.59
N ASP A 805 -5.30 -8.79 6.52
CA ASP A 805 -4.60 -10.05 6.79
C ASP A 805 -4.74 -11.04 5.62
N ASN A 806 -3.78 -10.99 4.71
CA ASN A 806 -3.75 -11.87 3.55
C ASN A 806 -3.32 -13.32 3.87
N SER A 807 -2.86 -13.60 5.10
CA SER A 807 -2.58 -14.99 5.51
C SER A 807 -3.86 -15.82 5.67
N LYS A 808 -4.99 -15.15 5.93
CA LYS A 808 -6.29 -15.78 6.15
C LYS A 808 -7.12 -15.94 4.86
N THR A 809 -6.78 -15.23 3.79
CA THR A 809 -7.61 -15.18 2.57
C THR A 809 -6.85 -14.64 1.36
N LYS A 810 -7.24 -15.07 0.15
CA LYS A 810 -6.68 -14.59 -1.13
C LYS A 810 -7.39 -13.31 -1.55
N SER A 811 -6.90 -12.17 -1.07
CA SER A 811 -7.38 -10.85 -1.53
C SER A 811 -6.97 -10.57 -2.98
N PHE A 812 -7.65 -9.63 -3.64
CA PHE A 812 -7.28 -9.18 -4.99
C PHE A 812 -5.88 -8.56 -5.04
N TYR A 813 -5.49 -7.92 -3.94
CA TYR A 813 -4.19 -7.28 -3.77
C TYR A 813 -3.52 -7.84 -2.52
N ASN A 814 -2.51 -8.70 -2.69
CA ASN A 814 -1.86 -9.39 -1.59
C ASN A 814 -0.50 -8.74 -1.25
N ILE A 815 -0.50 -7.48 -0.80
CA ILE A 815 0.73 -6.75 -0.46
C ILE A 815 0.76 -6.32 1.01
N ASP A 816 1.93 -6.50 1.62
CA ASP A 816 2.24 -5.97 2.96
C ASP A 816 3.42 -4.98 2.89
N ILE A 817 3.12 -3.72 2.57
CA ILE A 817 4.10 -2.63 2.57
C ILE A 817 4.60 -2.31 3.98
N LEU A 818 3.81 -2.60 5.01
CA LEU A 818 4.17 -2.30 6.40
C LEU A 818 5.29 -3.22 6.87
N SER A 819 5.27 -4.49 6.45
CA SER A 819 6.39 -5.42 6.63
C SER A 819 7.65 -4.98 5.88
N GLU A 820 7.52 -4.50 4.64
CA GLU A 820 8.67 -3.98 3.88
C GLU A 820 9.25 -2.69 4.51
N VAL A 821 8.40 -1.77 4.95
CA VAL A 821 8.81 -0.58 5.71
C VAL A 821 9.51 -1.02 7.00
N SER A 822 8.98 -2.01 7.73
CA SER A 822 9.62 -2.56 8.93
C SER A 822 11.03 -3.10 8.66
N LYS A 823 11.21 -3.86 7.57
CA LYS A 823 12.55 -4.33 7.15
C LYS A 823 13.50 -3.16 6.89
N SER A 824 13.02 -2.07 6.30
CA SER A 824 13.81 -0.85 6.03
C SER A 824 14.19 -0.01 7.26
N ILE A 825 13.69 -0.36 8.45
CA ILE A 825 14.03 0.35 9.70
C ILE A 825 14.65 -0.58 10.74
N GLN A 826 14.83 -1.86 10.39
CA GLN A 826 15.47 -2.85 11.23
C GLN A 826 17.00 -2.78 11.11
N SER A 827 17.68 -3.07 12.23
CA SER A 827 19.10 -3.39 12.25
C SER A 827 19.32 -4.80 11.66
N GLY A 828 19.42 -4.92 10.33
CA GLY A 828 19.58 -6.19 9.60
C GLY A 828 20.84 -6.27 8.72
N ASN A 829 21.01 -7.40 8.02
CA ASN A 829 22.20 -7.76 7.23
C ASN A 829 22.46 -6.87 6.00
N ASP A 830 21.49 -6.07 5.57
CA ASP A 830 21.68 -5.13 4.48
C ASP A 830 21.81 -3.70 5.03
N SER A 831 23.06 -3.25 5.21
CA SER A 831 23.40 -1.90 5.69
C SER A 831 22.84 -0.78 4.80
N SER A 832 22.49 -1.09 3.55
CA SER A 832 21.90 -0.11 2.62
C SER A 832 20.44 0.23 2.92
N LEU A 833 19.76 -0.59 3.74
CA LEU A 833 18.37 -0.39 4.12
C LEU A 833 18.21 0.33 5.47
N GLN A 834 19.27 0.53 6.26
CA GLN A 834 19.14 1.04 7.62
C GLN A 834 19.05 2.57 7.65
N ALA A 835 17.85 3.16 7.73
CA ALA A 835 17.70 4.61 7.86
C ALA A 835 18.22 5.14 9.21
N ASN A 836 18.95 6.27 9.22
CA ASN A 836 19.21 7.06 10.45
C ASN A 836 17.97 7.91 10.80
N TRP A 837 16.83 7.23 10.90
CA TRP A 837 15.53 7.85 11.06
C TRP A 837 15.39 8.58 12.39
N MET A 838 16.14 8.18 13.43
CA MET A 838 16.06 8.78 14.77
C MET A 838 16.55 10.23 14.76
N VAL A 839 17.70 10.51 14.14
CA VAL A 839 18.21 11.88 14.08
C VAL A 839 17.21 12.78 13.36
N GLU A 840 16.74 12.34 12.20
CA GLU A 840 15.81 13.15 11.41
C GLU A 840 14.44 13.32 12.08
N LEU A 841 13.88 12.25 12.66
CA LEU A 841 12.60 12.30 13.36
C LEU A 841 12.70 13.22 14.59
N PHE A 842 13.67 12.99 15.47
CA PHE A 842 13.80 13.76 16.71
C PHE A 842 14.20 15.23 16.44
N SER A 843 15.08 15.50 15.46
CA SER A 843 15.36 16.88 15.04
C SER A 843 14.12 17.59 14.45
N LYS A 844 13.22 16.83 13.79
CA LYS A 844 11.98 17.39 13.24
C LYS A 844 10.93 17.68 14.31
N ILE A 845 10.66 16.74 15.22
CA ILE A 845 9.58 16.87 16.21
C ILE A 845 9.95 17.75 17.39
N LEU A 846 11.24 17.85 17.75
CA LEU A 846 11.68 18.58 18.93
C LEU A 846 11.89 20.08 18.68
N LYS A 847 11.34 20.68 17.61
CA LYS A 847 11.51 22.12 17.35
C LYS A 847 11.02 22.95 18.55
N LYS A 848 11.82 23.92 18.98
CA LYS A 848 11.34 24.91 19.97
C LYS A 848 10.27 25.78 19.30
N ASP A 849 9.05 25.73 19.82
CA ASP A 849 7.86 26.46 19.34
C ASP A 849 8.06 27.98 19.14
N LYS A 850 9.13 28.57 19.69
CA LYS A 850 9.41 30.00 19.61
C LYS A 850 10.45 30.43 18.56
N GLU A 851 11.26 29.52 18.01
CA GLU A 851 12.44 29.95 17.22
C GLU A 851 12.53 29.39 15.78
N LYS A 852 11.68 28.43 15.37
CA LYS A 852 11.80 27.73 14.06
C LYS A 852 13.19 27.14 13.77
N GLN A 853 14.12 27.15 14.73
CA GLN A 853 15.44 26.56 14.61
C GLN A 853 15.38 25.09 15.06
N PRO A 854 15.96 24.15 14.28
CA PRO A 854 16.03 22.76 14.68
C PRO A 854 16.85 22.64 15.98
N ILE A 855 16.39 21.80 16.92
CA ILE A 855 17.23 21.45 18.07
C ILE A 855 18.46 20.71 17.54
N ASN A 856 19.65 21.15 17.94
CA ASN A 856 20.87 20.38 17.74
C ASN A 856 20.85 19.16 18.68
N LEU A 857 20.19 18.10 18.20
CA LEU A 857 19.98 16.85 18.94
C LEU A 857 21.30 16.24 19.38
N LEU A 858 22.32 16.33 18.52
CA LEU A 858 23.63 15.74 18.76
C LEU A 858 24.41 16.50 19.82
N SER A 859 24.36 17.84 19.84
CA SER A 859 24.98 18.62 20.93
C SER A 859 24.28 18.43 22.28
N THR A 860 23.02 18.01 22.27
CA THR A 860 22.28 17.69 23.51
C THR A 860 22.63 16.31 24.07
N ILE A 861 23.01 15.36 23.19
CA ILE A 861 23.32 13.97 23.54
C ILE A 861 24.83 13.75 23.78
N ILE A 862 25.68 14.43 23.02
CA ILE A 862 27.14 14.26 23.04
C ILE A 862 27.75 15.28 24.00
N ALA A 863 28.44 14.79 25.03
CA ALA A 863 29.24 15.63 25.91
C ALA A 863 30.54 16.04 25.21
N THR A 864 30.84 17.34 25.15
CA THR A 864 32.09 17.85 24.55
C THR A 864 32.89 18.70 25.52
N ASP A 865 34.21 18.53 25.50
CA ASP A 865 35.14 19.34 26.27
C ASP A 865 35.42 20.72 25.60
N ASN A 866 35.11 20.88 24.31
CA ASN A 866 35.28 22.11 23.54
C ASN A 866 33.99 22.43 22.75
N LYS A 867 33.35 23.57 23.06
CA LYS A 867 31.88 23.74 22.93
C LYS A 867 31.30 23.96 21.52
N THR A 868 32.09 24.20 20.46
CA THR A 868 31.52 24.61 19.15
C THR A 868 32.06 23.85 17.93
N GLU A 869 33.36 23.87 17.61
CA GLU A 869 33.85 23.36 16.32
C GLU A 869 33.70 21.83 16.10
N ASN A 870 33.87 21.01 17.14
CA ASN A 870 33.78 19.54 16.99
C ASN A 870 32.33 19.03 16.84
N ASN A 871 31.33 19.79 17.31
CA ASN A 871 29.92 19.39 17.28
C ASN A 871 29.35 19.50 15.87
N ASP A 872 29.64 20.60 15.18
CA ASP A 872 29.14 20.87 13.82
C ASP A 872 29.64 19.82 12.82
N GLU A 873 30.89 19.39 12.96
CA GLU A 873 31.44 18.39 12.06
C GLU A 873 30.88 16.98 12.35
N ILE A 874 30.72 16.60 13.62
CA ILE A 874 30.03 15.34 14.00
C ILE A 874 28.60 15.34 13.45
N GLU A 875 27.88 16.44 13.61
CA GLU A 875 26.53 16.62 13.07
C GLU A 875 26.47 16.47 11.55
N LYS A 876 27.37 17.14 10.82
CA LYS A 876 27.46 17.00 9.36
C LYS A 876 27.60 15.55 8.92
N ILE A 877 28.27 14.69 9.69
CA ILE A 877 28.47 13.30 9.28
C ILE A 877 27.30 12.39 9.62
N PHE A 878 26.64 12.58 10.77
CA PHE A 878 25.36 11.89 11.02
C PHE A 878 24.29 12.30 9.99
N LEU A 879 24.23 13.59 9.63
CA LEU A 879 23.33 14.10 8.59
C LEU A 879 23.71 13.58 7.20
N TYR A 880 25.00 13.56 6.85
CA TYR A 880 25.48 13.02 5.57
C TYR A 880 25.19 11.53 5.42
N GLN A 881 25.41 10.72 6.46
CA GLN A 881 25.02 9.31 6.47
C GLN A 881 23.51 9.15 6.25
N SER A 882 22.70 9.94 6.96
CA SER A 882 21.25 9.94 6.78
C SER A 882 20.82 10.28 5.34
N ARG A 883 21.46 11.28 4.73
CA ARG A 883 21.24 11.66 3.32
C ARG A 883 21.66 10.54 2.34
N ASN A 884 22.78 9.86 2.60
CA ASN A 884 23.28 8.80 1.73
C ASN A 884 22.40 7.53 1.74
N LEU A 885 21.79 7.22 2.89
CA LEU A 885 20.86 6.11 3.01
C LEU A 885 19.58 6.35 2.20
N LYS A 886 19.09 7.60 2.15
CA LYS A 886 17.93 7.99 1.31
C LYS A 886 18.13 7.75 -0.18
N VAL A 887 19.37 7.74 -0.66
CA VAL A 887 19.70 7.60 -2.10
C VAL A 887 20.31 6.25 -2.46
N ALA A 888 20.40 5.30 -1.52
CA ALA A 888 21.03 4.00 -1.76
C ALA A 888 20.25 3.14 -2.77
N GLY A 889 18.92 3.00 -2.60
CA GLY A 889 18.05 2.30 -3.55
C GLY A 889 18.10 2.95 -4.94
N ILE A 890 18.09 4.28 -4.98
CA ILE A 890 18.23 5.07 -6.20
C ILE A 890 19.57 4.78 -6.92
N ARG A 891 20.69 4.73 -6.18
CA ARG A 891 22.01 4.41 -6.76
C ARG A 891 22.07 2.99 -7.29
N LYS A 892 21.54 2.00 -6.53
CA LYS A 892 21.43 0.60 -6.98
C LYS A 892 20.63 0.51 -8.28
N PHE A 893 19.51 1.24 -8.37
CA PHE A 893 18.68 1.33 -9.57
C PHE A 893 19.45 1.85 -10.79
N GLN A 894 20.21 2.95 -10.63
CA GLN A 894 21.04 3.48 -11.70
C GLN A 894 22.12 2.48 -12.16
N GLN A 895 22.79 1.82 -11.21
CA GLN A 895 23.84 0.85 -11.52
C GLN A 895 23.27 -0.38 -12.26
N ALA A 896 22.11 -0.89 -11.82
CA ALA A 896 21.41 -1.98 -12.49
C ALA A 896 21.03 -1.58 -13.93
N ASN A 897 20.50 -0.36 -14.11
CA ASN A 897 20.15 0.15 -15.44
C ASN A 897 21.34 0.22 -16.38
N GLN A 898 22.48 0.74 -15.92
CA GLN A 898 23.68 0.84 -16.74
C GLN A 898 24.24 -0.55 -17.11
N LYS A 899 24.19 -1.51 -16.19
CA LYS A 899 24.55 -2.91 -16.49
C LYS A 899 23.62 -3.51 -17.54
N TRP A 900 22.32 -3.31 -17.41
CA TRP A 900 21.33 -3.82 -18.35
C TRP A 900 21.50 -3.18 -19.75
N VAL A 901 21.61 -1.86 -19.84
CA VAL A 901 21.85 -1.13 -21.10
C VAL A 901 23.14 -1.63 -21.78
N THR A 902 24.19 -1.86 -21.00
CA THR A 902 25.45 -2.42 -21.53
C THR A 902 25.27 -3.84 -22.03
N LYS A 903 24.61 -4.70 -21.25
CA LYS A 903 24.31 -6.10 -21.64
C LYS A 903 23.52 -6.16 -22.95
N VAL A 904 22.50 -5.31 -23.12
CA VAL A 904 21.70 -5.25 -24.35
C VAL A 904 22.57 -4.88 -25.55
N LYS A 905 23.42 -3.85 -25.42
CA LYS A 905 24.34 -3.42 -26.50
C LYS A 905 25.36 -4.49 -26.86
N GLU A 906 25.92 -5.17 -25.86
CA GLU A 906 26.87 -6.28 -26.06
C GLU A 906 26.21 -7.48 -26.74
N ASN A 907 25.00 -7.85 -26.31
CA ASN A 907 24.21 -8.91 -26.94
C ASN A 907 23.91 -8.58 -28.39
N TYR A 908 23.43 -7.36 -28.69
CA TYR A 908 23.20 -6.95 -30.07
C TYR A 908 24.47 -7.03 -30.92
N LYS A 909 25.60 -6.52 -30.41
CA LYS A 909 26.90 -6.59 -31.12
C LYS A 909 27.32 -8.02 -31.41
N LYS A 910 27.16 -8.91 -30.43
CA LYS A 910 27.51 -10.34 -30.53
C LYS A 910 26.65 -11.08 -31.54
N TYR A 911 25.33 -10.88 -31.51
CA TYR A 911 24.41 -11.61 -32.37
C TYR A 911 24.27 -10.98 -33.76
N SER A 912 24.52 -9.68 -33.92
CA SER A 912 24.53 -9.02 -35.23
C SER A 912 25.63 -9.53 -36.17
N SER A 913 26.67 -10.19 -35.65
CA SER A 913 27.68 -10.86 -36.47
C SER A 913 27.27 -12.27 -36.94
N ASP A 914 26.19 -12.82 -36.40
CA ASP A 914 25.69 -14.13 -36.79
C ASP A 914 24.82 -14.02 -38.06
N ILE A 915 25.30 -14.59 -39.17
CA ILE A 915 24.64 -14.53 -40.48
C ILE A 915 23.34 -15.32 -40.51
N SER A 916 23.15 -16.27 -39.58
CA SER A 916 21.91 -17.06 -39.47
C SER A 916 20.75 -16.28 -38.84
N LEU A 917 21.03 -15.11 -38.24
CA LEU A 917 20.05 -14.27 -37.58
C LEU A 917 19.79 -13.01 -38.41
N ASP A 918 18.50 -12.70 -38.62
CA ASP A 918 18.13 -11.41 -39.20
C ASP A 918 18.24 -10.33 -38.10
N LYS A 919 19.16 -9.38 -38.36
CA LYS A 919 19.45 -8.22 -37.51
C LYS A 919 18.21 -7.41 -37.11
N LYS A 920 17.14 -7.45 -37.92
CA LYS A 920 15.87 -6.79 -37.64
C LYS A 920 15.21 -7.30 -36.35
N PHE A 921 15.43 -8.57 -36.00
CA PHE A 921 14.79 -9.22 -34.85
C PHE A 921 15.72 -9.40 -33.65
N ILE A 922 16.97 -8.93 -33.73
CA ILE A 922 17.91 -8.97 -32.61
C ILE A 922 17.61 -7.78 -31.69
N PRO A 923 17.25 -7.99 -30.40
CA PRO A 923 16.96 -6.89 -29.50
C PRO A 923 18.18 -6.00 -29.27
N ASP A 924 17.99 -4.68 -29.39
CA ASP A 924 19.03 -3.69 -29.09
C ASP A 924 18.52 -2.45 -28.34
N GLN A 925 17.22 -2.42 -28.05
CA GLN A 925 16.56 -1.34 -27.34
C GLN A 925 16.62 -1.57 -25.82
N SER A 926 16.84 -0.49 -25.09
CA SER A 926 16.80 -0.46 -23.63
C SER A 926 16.39 0.93 -23.18
N ILE A 927 15.85 1.04 -21.97
CA ILE A 927 15.53 2.33 -21.35
C ILE A 927 16.80 2.85 -20.68
N ASP A 928 17.55 3.71 -21.37
CA ASP A 928 18.70 4.39 -20.77
C ASP A 928 18.22 5.56 -19.91
N LEU A 929 18.32 5.41 -18.59
CA LEU A 929 17.88 6.44 -17.65
C LEU A 929 18.70 7.74 -17.74
N ASN A 930 19.91 7.69 -18.32
CA ASN A 930 20.73 8.87 -18.56
C ASN A 930 20.38 9.60 -19.86
N SER A 931 19.54 9.01 -20.71
CA SER A 931 19.06 9.67 -21.93
C SER A 931 18.14 10.85 -21.57
N LYS A 932 18.23 11.92 -22.38
CA LYS A 932 17.34 13.06 -22.27
C LYS A 932 16.02 12.76 -22.98
N VAL A 933 14.91 13.20 -22.38
CA VAL A 933 13.59 13.23 -23.02
C VAL A 933 13.32 14.62 -23.61
N GLU A 934 12.18 14.79 -24.28
CA GLU A 934 11.80 16.02 -25.00
C GLU A 934 11.83 17.30 -24.13
N ASP A 935 11.63 17.19 -22.82
CA ASP A 935 11.72 18.31 -21.87
C ASP A 935 13.16 18.72 -21.51
N GLY A 936 14.18 18.07 -22.09
CA GLY A 936 15.60 18.32 -21.89
C GLY A 936 16.19 17.72 -20.60
N LYS A 937 15.37 17.15 -19.71
CA LYS A 937 15.80 16.46 -18.50
C LYS A 937 16.13 15.00 -18.79
N LYS A 938 16.93 14.38 -17.93
CA LYS A 938 17.17 12.93 -18.01
C LYS A 938 15.90 12.18 -17.59
N ARG A 939 15.64 11.01 -18.17
CA ARG A 939 14.57 10.09 -17.71
C ARG A 939 14.66 9.83 -16.20
N TYR A 940 15.89 9.68 -15.70
CA TYR A 940 16.19 9.57 -14.27
C TYR A 940 15.67 10.74 -13.43
N ASP A 941 15.87 11.98 -13.90
CA ASP A 941 15.45 13.17 -13.15
C ASP A 941 13.91 13.24 -13.06
N ASN A 942 13.21 12.81 -14.12
CA ASN A 942 11.75 12.72 -14.13
C ASN A 942 11.23 11.69 -13.13
N LEU A 943 11.90 10.53 -12.98
CA LEU A 943 11.56 9.57 -11.92
C LEU A 943 11.76 10.13 -10.51
N LEU A 944 12.84 10.86 -10.28
CA LEU A 944 13.10 11.45 -8.97
C LEU A 944 12.11 12.56 -8.60
N GLN A 945 11.76 13.40 -9.58
CA GLN A 945 10.85 14.54 -9.42
C GLN A 945 9.37 14.16 -9.56
N SER A 946 9.08 12.90 -9.88
CA SER A 946 7.72 12.41 -10.09
C SER A 946 6.84 12.62 -8.85
N GLN A 947 5.68 13.27 -9.07
CA GLN A 947 4.67 13.49 -8.04
C GLN A 947 3.95 12.21 -7.61
N VAL A 948 4.06 11.13 -8.41
CA VAL A 948 3.51 9.80 -8.10
C VAL A 948 3.96 9.33 -6.72
N PHE A 949 5.24 9.54 -6.41
CA PHE A 949 5.87 9.10 -5.16
C PHE A 949 6.05 10.24 -4.15
N ASN A 950 5.41 11.38 -4.36
CA ASN A 950 5.51 12.52 -3.44
C ASN A 950 4.42 12.43 -2.37
N TYR A 951 4.83 12.06 -1.14
CA TYR A 951 3.94 11.92 0.02
C TYR A 951 3.27 13.25 0.47
N ASN A 952 3.79 14.41 0.04
CA ASN A 952 3.23 15.71 0.41
C ASN A 952 2.09 16.18 -0.51
N VAL A 953 1.94 15.54 -1.66
CA VAL A 953 1.01 15.96 -2.70
C VAL A 953 -0.15 14.97 -2.78
N LYS A 954 -1.38 15.48 -2.76
CA LYS A 954 -2.54 14.72 -3.19
C LYS A 954 -2.43 14.66 -4.72
N VAL A 955 -2.05 13.49 -5.24
CA VAL A 955 -1.52 13.36 -6.61
C VAL A 955 -2.41 14.11 -7.61
N GLN A 956 -1.80 15.00 -8.39
CA GLN A 956 -2.37 15.75 -9.51
C GLN A 956 -1.55 15.42 -10.77
N SER A 957 -2.18 15.39 -11.95
CA SER A 957 -1.61 15.06 -13.27
C SER A 957 -0.26 15.72 -13.63
N PRO A 958 0.39 15.22 -14.71
CA PRO A 958 1.56 15.87 -15.28
C PRO A 958 1.16 17.24 -15.82
N THR A 959 1.73 18.30 -15.25
CA THR A 959 1.63 19.65 -15.80
C THR A 959 2.34 19.72 -17.14
N SER A 960 1.57 19.90 -18.21
CA SER A 960 2.04 20.56 -19.43
C SER A 960 2.20 22.06 -19.19
N SER A 961 3.32 22.59 -19.70
CA SER A 961 3.66 23.99 -20.03
C SER A 961 3.85 25.03 -18.92
N GLY A 962 5.09 25.54 -18.87
CA GLY A 962 5.35 26.96 -19.17
C GLY A 962 5.14 27.97 -18.05
N GLY A 963 6.11 28.12 -17.15
CA GLY A 963 6.20 29.25 -16.25
C GLY A 963 7.65 29.44 -15.80
N SER A 964 8.23 30.58 -16.17
CA SER A 964 9.59 31.03 -15.92
C SER A 964 10.03 30.83 -14.47
N SER A 965 11.32 30.55 -14.30
CA SER A 965 12.01 30.49 -13.01
C SER A 965 11.70 31.69 -12.11
N SER A 966 11.19 31.43 -10.92
CA SER A 966 11.46 32.25 -9.74
C SER A 966 12.10 31.34 -8.69
N GLY A 967 13.32 31.70 -8.30
CA GLY A 967 14.29 30.83 -7.63
C GLY A 967 13.79 30.14 -6.37
N ILE A 968 14.09 28.85 -6.28
CA ILE A 968 14.25 28.18 -5.00
C ILE A 968 15.58 28.69 -4.45
N GLU A 969 15.50 29.50 -3.40
CA GLU A 969 16.64 29.85 -2.57
C GLU A 969 17.36 28.57 -2.16
N ARG A 970 18.64 28.50 -2.53
CA ARG A 970 19.62 27.67 -1.85
C ARG A 970 19.69 28.19 -0.40
N GLY A 971 18.94 27.55 0.49
CA GLY A 971 19.17 27.67 1.92
C GLY A 971 20.35 26.78 2.31
N ASP A 972 21.53 27.37 2.37
CA ASP A 972 22.56 26.93 3.33
C ASP A 972 21.92 26.97 4.72
N SER A 973 21.85 25.81 5.39
CA SER A 973 21.88 25.56 6.86
C SER A 973 21.47 24.10 7.12
#